data_AF-A0AA51U2V5-F1
#
_entry.id   AF-A0AA51U2V5-F1
#
_cell.length_a   1.000
_cell.length_b   1.000
_cell.length_c   1.000
_cell.angle_alpha   90.00
_cell.angle_beta   90.00
_cell.angle_gamma   90.00
#
_symmetry.space_group_name_H-M   'P 1'
#
loop_
_entity.id
_entity.type
_entity.pdbx_description
1 polymer ?
#
loop_
_entity_poly.entity_id
_entity_poly.type
_entity_poly.pdbx_seq_one_letter_code
_entity_poly.pdbx_strand_id
1 'polypeptide(L)'
;MVVSRQDLIRVLAAIAPDPVLGAVSMNAIGYVEARLAAEGANWLPAVEEGLVHLSEASLRAARVPFADIDDRALTELVGAVANQKWFVMLTRWVAEAIYANPGNGGNPGAKSWREVGYRHGLPEGPDGPSRKEPFPEPERELAARYDAIIVGAGAGGSIVAAQLALAGRKVLLVERGRRLDYHNSGHRDHLRNHRHPVYGHNTGPDREDGLRVLVRPDGSEALVEPHTVEFGNNAACVGSGTLIYGGLAWRFHPDDFRMASKYGVPDGSSLVDWPIGYDDLEPWYEMAEHEIGVCGPQGAMPHESKRRRNLPMPPLPRYASARVLERGGQALGLETFPPPVLVNSVPRAGRAACMECGSCVGFACPSDGKNGTQNTVLPRALATGNLTLVAETTVEKVLTASNGRVAGVAMAWDDAGEIERREIGADIVVLSAGAIETARLLMLSNLANESGHLGRHLQGHTYPTAFGLFDDEVYAERGPGVTIATTAYAHDNPGIVGGAMLADDFIIPPAIFWDQALPPDLPRWGQAPHDFMRHSYRRVTQVKGPVHEVPSPQCRVELDPTLTDKWGRPVARLSGVVHPETQRTTHFLLERACEWLVASGATKVWGHVPAPRLSAYQHQAGTCRMGDDPAHSVTDPFGRVWGHDNVFVADASLHPTNGGFNPVLTVMALAFRSADHILSTL
;
A
#
# COMPACT_ATOMS: atom_id res chain seq x y z
N MET A 1 -10.72 22.56 -33.70
CA MET A 1 -11.99 22.26 -34.38
C MET A 1 -12.92 21.84 -33.26
N VAL A 2 -13.97 22.61 -32.96
CA VAL A 2 -14.70 22.45 -31.69
C VAL A 2 -15.44 21.12 -31.68
N VAL A 3 -15.16 20.25 -30.70
CA VAL A 3 -15.96 19.06 -30.38
C VAL A 3 -17.44 19.40 -30.52
N SER A 4 -18.21 18.65 -31.31
CA SER A 4 -19.66 18.68 -31.20
C SER A 4 -20.01 18.18 -29.80
N ARG A 5 -20.33 19.10 -28.88
CA ARG A 5 -20.77 18.77 -27.52
C ARG A 5 -21.90 17.73 -27.55
N GLN A 6 -22.75 17.80 -28.57
CA GLN A 6 -23.84 16.85 -28.80
C GLN A 6 -23.33 15.44 -29.14
N ASP A 7 -22.30 15.31 -29.96
CA ASP A 7 -21.69 14.00 -30.29
C ASP A 7 -21.04 13.38 -29.06
N LEU A 8 -20.33 14.20 -28.25
CA LEU A 8 -19.77 13.74 -26.98
C LEU A 8 -20.88 13.23 -26.04
N ILE A 9 -21.96 13.99 -25.86
CA ILE A 9 -23.10 13.57 -25.03
C ILE A 9 -23.67 12.23 -25.49
N ARG A 10 -23.79 12.03 -26.81
CA ARG A 10 -24.28 10.78 -27.41
C ARG A 10 -23.35 9.61 -27.12
N VAL A 11 -22.04 9.80 -27.25
CA VAL A 11 -21.06 8.77 -26.86
C VAL A 11 -21.15 8.45 -25.37
N LEU A 12 -21.23 9.46 -24.49
CA LEU A 12 -21.36 9.25 -23.05
C LEU A 12 -22.67 8.52 -22.68
N ALA A 13 -23.78 8.84 -23.37
CA ALA A 13 -25.05 8.13 -23.20
C ALA A 13 -24.95 6.67 -23.66
N ALA A 14 -24.21 6.36 -24.72
CA ALA A 14 -23.95 4.98 -25.14
C ALA A 14 -23.02 4.24 -24.16
N ILE A 15 -22.08 4.95 -23.54
CA ILE A 15 -21.18 4.39 -22.52
C ILE A 15 -21.97 3.90 -21.30
N ALA A 16 -22.94 4.69 -20.84
CA ALA A 16 -23.78 4.34 -19.70
C ALA A 16 -25.25 4.73 -20.00
N PRO A 17 -26.00 3.87 -20.70
CA PRO A 17 -27.37 4.16 -21.16
C PRO A 17 -28.43 3.98 -20.06
N ASP A 18 -28.02 3.54 -18.87
CA ASP A 18 -28.93 3.18 -17.79
C ASP A 18 -29.84 4.37 -17.37
N PRO A 19 -31.16 4.18 -17.21
CA PRO A 19 -32.08 5.28 -16.89
C PRO A 19 -31.86 5.86 -15.48
N VAL A 20 -31.18 5.12 -14.60
CA VAL A 20 -31.01 5.43 -13.19
C VAL A 20 -29.55 5.73 -12.84
N LEU A 21 -28.63 4.94 -13.37
CA LEU A 21 -27.18 4.99 -13.21
C LEU A 21 -26.44 5.46 -14.47
N GLY A 22 -27.14 5.92 -15.49
CA GLY A 22 -26.53 6.30 -16.76
C GLY A 22 -25.91 7.68 -16.73
N ALA A 23 -25.04 7.93 -17.72
CA ALA A 23 -24.23 9.15 -17.81
C ALA A 23 -25.07 10.43 -17.78
N VAL A 24 -26.24 10.43 -18.43
CA VAL A 24 -27.17 11.57 -18.41
C VAL A 24 -27.85 11.72 -17.05
N SER A 25 -28.41 10.62 -16.53
CA SER A 25 -29.18 10.64 -15.26
C SER A 25 -28.34 10.98 -14.03
N MET A 26 -27.05 10.69 -14.09
CA MET A 26 -26.07 10.96 -13.03
C MET A 26 -25.25 12.22 -13.31
N ASN A 27 -25.57 13.00 -14.36
CA ASN A 27 -24.82 14.21 -14.73
C ASN A 27 -23.31 13.96 -14.98
N ALA A 28 -22.93 12.77 -15.44
CA ALA A 28 -21.53 12.43 -15.73
C ALA A 28 -20.93 13.31 -16.84
N ILE A 29 -21.76 13.92 -17.70
CA ILE A 29 -21.35 14.87 -18.74
C ILE A 29 -20.55 16.02 -18.13
N GLY A 30 -21.08 16.67 -17.07
CA GLY A 30 -20.40 17.79 -16.43
C GLY A 30 -19.07 17.39 -15.79
N TYR A 31 -18.97 16.15 -15.25
CA TYR A 31 -17.70 15.61 -14.78
C TYR A 31 -16.70 15.47 -15.92
N VAL A 32 -17.08 14.80 -17.00
CA VAL A 32 -16.20 14.56 -18.16
C VAL A 32 -15.73 15.88 -18.77
N GLU A 33 -16.62 16.87 -18.91
CA GLU A 33 -16.26 18.20 -19.42
C GLU A 33 -15.23 18.89 -18.50
N ALA A 34 -15.42 18.85 -17.17
CA ALA A 34 -14.46 19.39 -16.23
C ALA A 34 -13.10 18.66 -16.27
N ARG A 35 -13.11 17.34 -16.48
CA ARG A 35 -11.90 16.52 -16.61
C ARG A 35 -11.18 16.79 -17.93
N LEU A 36 -11.90 16.93 -19.04
CA LEU A 36 -11.34 17.37 -20.31
C LEU A 36 -10.79 18.80 -20.23
N ALA A 37 -11.39 19.69 -19.43
CA ALA A 37 -10.82 21.02 -19.23
C ALA A 37 -9.51 20.96 -18.41
N ALA A 38 -9.45 20.11 -17.39
CA ALA A 38 -8.28 19.96 -16.52
C ALA A 38 -7.12 19.18 -17.17
N GLU A 39 -7.42 18.15 -17.95
CA GLU A 39 -6.45 17.22 -18.55
C GLU A 39 -6.45 17.23 -20.08
N GLY A 40 -7.08 18.24 -20.68
CA GLY A 40 -7.38 18.29 -22.12
C GLY A 40 -6.16 18.18 -23.01
N ALA A 41 -5.01 18.68 -22.57
CA ALA A 41 -3.76 18.55 -23.33
C ALA A 41 -3.40 17.09 -23.64
N ASN A 42 -3.78 16.13 -22.77
CA ASN A 42 -3.44 14.72 -22.93
C ASN A 42 -4.48 13.91 -23.71
N TRP A 43 -5.74 14.35 -23.70
CA TRP A 43 -6.87 13.51 -24.14
C TRP A 43 -7.78 14.17 -25.18
N LEU A 44 -7.90 15.50 -25.16
CA LEU A 44 -8.82 16.22 -26.04
C LEU A 44 -8.56 15.94 -27.53
N PRO A 45 -7.30 15.90 -28.03
CA PRO A 45 -7.05 15.59 -29.43
C PRO A 45 -7.54 14.18 -29.83
N ALA A 46 -7.32 13.18 -28.98
CA ALA A 46 -7.73 11.81 -29.24
C ALA A 46 -9.26 11.63 -29.18
N VAL A 47 -9.92 12.36 -28.27
CA VAL A 47 -11.39 12.41 -28.21
C VAL A 47 -11.96 13.10 -29.44
N GLU A 48 -11.40 14.24 -29.86
CA GLU A 48 -11.80 14.96 -31.06
C GLU A 48 -11.68 14.08 -32.31
N GLU A 49 -10.53 13.44 -32.50
CA GLU A 49 -10.28 12.51 -33.61
C GLU A 49 -11.26 11.32 -33.58
N GLY A 50 -11.48 10.73 -32.40
CA GLY A 50 -12.44 9.64 -32.21
C GLY A 50 -13.87 10.03 -32.61
N LEU A 51 -14.32 11.23 -32.21
CA LEU A 51 -15.65 11.74 -32.55
C LEU A 51 -15.77 12.05 -34.05
N VAL A 52 -14.75 12.60 -34.68
CA VAL A 52 -14.73 12.80 -36.14
C VAL A 52 -14.85 11.46 -36.87
N HIS A 53 -14.09 10.45 -36.46
CA HIS A 53 -14.17 9.12 -37.06
C HIS A 53 -15.57 8.49 -36.93
N LEU A 54 -16.22 8.64 -35.77
CA LEU A 54 -17.59 8.19 -35.56
C LEU A 54 -18.59 8.95 -36.45
N SER A 55 -18.41 10.26 -36.58
CA SER A 55 -19.24 11.10 -37.45
C SER A 55 -19.12 10.73 -38.92
N GLU A 56 -17.91 10.47 -39.41
CA GLU A 56 -17.72 9.97 -40.76
C GLU A 56 -18.25 8.54 -40.95
N ALA A 57 -18.07 7.66 -39.97
CA ALA A 57 -18.58 6.29 -40.02
C ALA A 57 -20.12 6.28 -40.08
N SER A 58 -20.78 7.16 -39.33
CA SER A 58 -22.23 7.38 -39.39
C SER A 58 -22.70 7.79 -40.78
N LEU A 59 -22.03 8.78 -41.39
CA LEU A 59 -22.37 9.23 -42.74
C LEU A 59 -22.15 8.13 -43.80
N ARG A 60 -21.10 7.32 -43.65
CA ARG A 60 -20.82 6.19 -44.56
C ARG A 60 -21.84 5.06 -44.41
N ALA A 61 -22.18 4.68 -43.17
CA ALA A 61 -23.01 3.51 -42.89
C ALA A 61 -24.51 3.82 -42.99
N ALA A 62 -24.96 4.93 -42.39
CA ALA A 62 -26.37 5.24 -42.20
C ALA A 62 -26.86 6.46 -43.02
N ARG A 63 -25.94 7.20 -43.68
CA ARG A 63 -26.23 8.43 -44.44
C ARG A 63 -26.96 9.51 -43.63
N VAL A 64 -26.79 9.49 -42.32
CA VAL A 64 -27.35 10.47 -41.38
C VAL A 64 -26.23 11.02 -40.48
N PRO A 65 -26.38 12.27 -39.98
CA PRO A 65 -25.45 12.81 -38.99
C PRO A 65 -25.39 11.93 -37.74
N PHE A 66 -24.22 11.85 -37.09
CA PHE A 66 -24.03 11.03 -35.89
C PHE A 66 -24.89 11.47 -34.70
N ALA A 67 -25.20 12.76 -34.61
CA ALA A 67 -26.17 13.27 -33.65
C ALA A 67 -27.56 12.64 -33.79
N ASP A 68 -27.91 12.13 -34.99
CA ASP A 68 -29.27 11.73 -35.37
C ASP A 68 -29.45 10.21 -35.59
N ILE A 69 -28.40 9.39 -35.52
CA ILE A 69 -28.54 7.92 -35.63
C ILE A 69 -29.40 7.35 -34.50
N ASP A 70 -30.08 6.23 -34.72
CA ASP A 70 -30.78 5.54 -33.64
C ASP A 70 -29.81 4.90 -32.63
N ASP A 71 -30.32 4.50 -31.46
CA ASP A 71 -29.50 3.94 -30.38
C ASP A 71 -28.82 2.61 -30.75
N ARG A 72 -29.42 1.86 -31.68
CA ARG A 72 -28.86 0.59 -32.17
C ARG A 72 -27.61 0.87 -33.01
N ALA A 73 -27.72 1.76 -33.99
CA ALA A 73 -26.61 2.19 -34.83
C ALA A 73 -25.51 2.88 -34.00
N LEU A 74 -25.89 3.67 -33.00
CA LEU A 74 -24.95 4.29 -32.06
C LEU A 74 -24.16 3.23 -31.29
N THR A 75 -24.84 2.22 -30.74
CA THR A 75 -24.20 1.12 -30.01
C THR A 75 -23.21 0.35 -30.90
N GLU A 76 -23.57 0.09 -32.16
CA GLU A 76 -22.70 -0.61 -33.11
C GLU A 76 -21.44 0.20 -33.44
N LEU A 77 -21.59 1.49 -33.76
CA LEU A 77 -20.46 2.38 -34.08
C LEU A 77 -19.54 2.59 -32.88
N VAL A 78 -20.11 2.80 -31.68
CA VAL A 78 -19.34 2.93 -30.45
C VAL A 78 -18.62 1.62 -30.12
N GLY A 79 -19.25 0.48 -30.35
CA GLY A 79 -18.65 -0.84 -30.18
C GLY A 79 -17.38 -1.02 -31.02
N ALA A 80 -17.34 -0.47 -32.25
CA ALA A 80 -16.18 -0.55 -33.13
C ALA A 80 -14.95 0.21 -32.59
N VAL A 81 -15.15 1.19 -31.71
CA VAL A 81 -14.08 1.99 -31.11
C VAL A 81 -13.83 1.65 -29.63
N ALA A 82 -14.51 0.64 -29.09
CA ALA A 82 -14.53 0.39 -27.64
C ALA A 82 -13.17 0.06 -27.02
N ASN A 83 -12.21 -0.42 -27.83
CA ASN A 83 -10.84 -0.73 -27.41
C ASN A 83 -9.86 0.44 -27.59
N GLN A 84 -10.31 1.56 -28.15
CA GLN A 84 -9.45 2.73 -28.33
C GLN A 84 -9.21 3.42 -26.99
N LYS A 85 -7.97 3.89 -26.76
CA LYS A 85 -7.54 4.46 -25.46
C LYS A 85 -8.44 5.61 -24.96
N TRP A 86 -8.84 6.51 -25.85
CA TRP A 86 -9.72 7.64 -25.51
C TRP A 86 -11.10 7.16 -25.04
N PHE A 87 -11.64 6.10 -25.66
CA PHE A 87 -12.93 5.55 -25.29
C PHE A 87 -12.85 4.84 -23.95
N VAL A 88 -11.84 3.99 -23.74
CA VAL A 88 -11.57 3.32 -22.45
C VAL A 88 -11.37 4.33 -21.32
N MET A 89 -10.73 5.47 -21.61
CA MET A 89 -10.61 6.56 -20.65
C MET A 89 -11.97 7.20 -20.33
N LEU A 90 -12.83 7.45 -21.33
CA LEU A 90 -14.17 8.01 -21.09
C LEU A 90 -15.04 7.05 -20.27
N THR A 91 -14.99 5.74 -20.52
CA THR A 91 -15.75 4.76 -19.74
C THR A 91 -15.36 4.77 -18.26
N ARG A 92 -14.05 4.90 -17.99
CA ARG A 92 -13.53 5.09 -16.64
C ARG A 92 -14.06 6.36 -15.99
N TRP A 93 -13.95 7.52 -16.65
CA TRP A 93 -14.42 8.79 -16.09
C TRP A 93 -15.94 8.80 -15.85
N VAL A 94 -16.72 8.17 -16.72
CA VAL A 94 -18.16 8.00 -16.50
C VAL A 94 -18.42 7.17 -15.24
N ALA A 95 -17.71 6.07 -15.04
CA ALA A 95 -17.85 5.25 -13.84
C ALA A 95 -17.42 5.99 -12.57
N GLU A 96 -16.33 6.77 -12.61
CA GLU A 96 -15.90 7.61 -11.49
C GLU A 96 -16.94 8.67 -11.15
N ALA A 97 -17.55 9.30 -12.17
CA ALA A 97 -18.65 10.24 -11.97
C ALA A 97 -19.83 9.61 -11.24
N ILE A 98 -20.21 8.38 -11.62
CA ILE A 98 -21.36 7.67 -11.07
C ILE A 98 -21.07 7.15 -9.65
N TYR A 99 -19.91 6.54 -9.41
CA TYR A 99 -19.65 5.75 -8.20
C TYR A 99 -18.80 6.45 -7.15
N ALA A 100 -18.14 7.56 -7.47
CA ALA A 100 -17.26 8.27 -6.52
C ALA A 100 -17.47 9.79 -6.45
N ASN A 101 -17.84 10.45 -7.54
CA ASN A 101 -17.92 11.92 -7.55
C ASN A 101 -19.16 12.46 -6.79
N PRO A 102 -18.99 13.25 -5.71
CA PRO A 102 -20.10 13.82 -4.96
C PRO A 102 -21.04 14.71 -5.80
N GLY A 103 -20.46 15.51 -6.72
CA GLY A 103 -21.21 16.47 -7.53
C GLY A 103 -22.11 15.83 -8.59
N ASN A 104 -21.92 14.54 -8.87
CA ASN A 104 -22.61 13.79 -9.91
C ASN A 104 -23.26 12.51 -9.35
N GLY A 105 -23.68 12.60 -8.09
CA GLY A 105 -24.49 11.57 -7.45
C GLY A 105 -23.72 10.36 -6.92
N GLY A 106 -22.40 10.50 -6.65
CA GLY A 106 -21.62 9.66 -5.73
C GLY A 106 -21.50 10.26 -4.31
N ASN A 107 -20.74 9.63 -3.40
CA ASN A 107 -20.62 9.90 -1.93
C ASN A 107 -21.71 9.29 -1.01
N PRO A 108 -21.56 9.34 0.34
CA PRO A 108 -22.58 8.87 1.29
C PRO A 108 -23.98 9.42 1.03
N GLY A 109 -24.98 8.54 0.94
CA GLY A 109 -26.36 8.94 0.63
C GLY A 109 -26.64 9.19 -0.85
N ALA A 110 -25.68 8.90 -1.74
CA ALA A 110 -25.84 8.91 -3.19
C ALA A 110 -26.93 7.95 -3.70
N LYS A 111 -27.51 8.32 -4.85
CA LYS A 111 -28.40 7.44 -5.62
C LYS A 111 -27.66 6.19 -6.09
N SER A 112 -26.45 6.34 -6.63
CA SER A 112 -25.67 5.20 -7.13
C SER A 112 -25.31 4.18 -6.07
N TRP A 113 -24.93 4.65 -4.87
CA TRP A 113 -24.61 3.77 -3.75
C TRP A 113 -25.84 3.00 -3.26
N ARG A 114 -27.02 3.64 -3.21
CA ARG A 114 -28.28 2.94 -2.89
C ARG A 114 -28.62 1.86 -3.91
N GLU A 115 -28.46 2.15 -5.20
CA GLU A 115 -28.76 1.20 -6.29
C GLU A 115 -27.91 -0.06 -6.24
N VAL A 116 -26.62 0.07 -5.90
CA VAL A 116 -25.71 -1.10 -5.76
C VAL A 116 -25.72 -1.69 -4.34
N GLY A 117 -26.46 -1.08 -3.41
CA GLY A 117 -26.55 -1.50 -2.01
C GLY A 117 -25.31 -1.21 -1.16
N TYR A 118 -24.45 -0.28 -1.57
CA TYR A 118 -23.30 0.15 -0.77
C TYR A 118 -23.70 1.12 0.34
N ARG A 119 -23.21 0.89 1.56
CA ARG A 119 -23.43 1.73 2.74
C ARG A 119 -22.08 2.03 3.41
N HIS A 120 -21.87 3.27 3.84
CA HIS A 120 -20.69 3.59 4.65
C HIS A 120 -20.92 3.15 6.11
N GLY A 121 -19.88 2.62 6.76
CA GLY A 121 -19.95 2.15 8.14
C GLY A 121 -19.74 3.22 9.22
N LEU A 122 -19.94 4.51 8.92
CA LEU A 122 -19.73 5.59 9.90
C LEU A 122 -21.03 5.87 10.68
N PRO A 123 -21.07 5.68 12.02
CA PRO A 123 -22.27 5.88 12.83
C PRO A 123 -22.77 7.33 12.87
N GLU A 124 -21.86 8.30 12.84
CA GLU A 124 -22.15 9.74 12.97
C GLU A 124 -22.40 10.45 11.63
N GLY A 125 -22.45 9.68 10.53
CA GLY A 125 -22.59 10.24 9.18
C GLY A 125 -21.27 10.28 8.39
N PRO A 126 -21.28 10.88 7.19
CA PRO A 126 -20.16 10.83 6.23
C PRO A 126 -18.85 11.40 6.76
N ASP A 127 -18.95 12.40 7.64
CA ASP A 127 -17.81 13.18 8.13
C ASP A 127 -17.12 12.51 9.33
N GLY A 128 -17.61 11.35 9.77
CA GLY A 128 -17.04 10.59 10.88
C GLY A 128 -17.26 11.26 12.25
N PRO A 129 -16.60 10.73 13.30
CA PRO A 129 -16.69 11.30 14.63
C PRO A 129 -16.03 12.68 14.69
N SER A 130 -16.45 13.52 15.65
CA SER A 130 -15.83 14.83 15.86
C SER A 130 -14.33 14.71 16.10
N ARG A 131 -13.56 15.68 15.56
CA ARG A 131 -12.11 15.77 15.74
C ARG A 131 -11.75 15.77 17.22
N LYS A 132 -10.88 14.84 17.64
CA LYS A 132 -10.20 14.95 18.94
C LYS A 132 -9.17 16.08 18.84
N GLU A 133 -8.94 16.81 19.94
CA GLU A 133 -7.94 17.89 20.00
C GLU A 133 -6.64 17.47 19.30
N PRO A 134 -6.11 18.31 18.38
CA PRO A 134 -4.90 17.98 17.65
C PRO A 134 -3.73 17.75 18.60
N PHE A 135 -2.79 16.91 18.16
CA PHE A 135 -1.47 16.86 18.81
C PHE A 135 -0.81 18.25 18.73
N PRO A 136 0.00 18.65 19.74
CA PRO A 136 0.73 19.91 19.71
C PRO A 136 1.51 20.10 18.40
N GLU A 137 1.57 21.34 17.92
CA GLU A 137 2.33 21.73 16.73
C GLU A 137 3.81 21.30 16.83
N PRO A 138 4.48 21.02 15.68
CA PRO A 138 5.87 20.60 15.70
C PRO A 138 6.76 21.67 16.34
N GLU A 139 7.63 21.22 17.25
CA GLU A 139 8.64 22.06 17.89
C GLU A 139 9.69 22.46 16.85
N ARG A 140 9.80 23.77 16.56
CA ARG A 140 10.82 24.33 15.66
C ARG A 140 12.06 24.80 16.39
N GLU A 141 12.00 24.92 17.72
CA GLU A 141 13.16 25.20 18.57
C GLU A 141 13.97 23.91 18.86
N LEU A 142 14.78 23.50 17.88
CA LEU A 142 15.62 22.31 18.01
C LEU A 142 16.88 22.61 18.84
N ALA A 143 17.22 21.70 19.75
CA ALA A 143 18.54 21.66 20.38
C ALA A 143 19.65 21.45 19.32
N ALA A 144 20.86 21.93 19.60
CA ALA A 144 22.00 21.74 18.72
C ALA A 144 22.46 20.27 18.64
N ARG A 145 22.12 19.45 19.64
CA ARG A 145 22.52 18.05 19.75
C ARG A 145 21.46 17.21 20.49
N TYR A 146 21.34 15.95 20.09
CA TYR A 146 20.51 14.92 20.74
C TYR A 146 21.36 13.68 21.04
N ASP A 147 20.89 12.80 21.92
CA ASP A 147 21.51 11.49 22.14
C ASP A 147 21.30 10.61 20.90
N ALA A 148 20.10 10.68 20.29
CA ALA A 148 19.79 9.97 19.06
C ALA A 148 18.93 10.81 18.10
N ILE A 149 19.21 10.67 16.80
CA ILE A 149 18.35 11.16 15.72
C ILE A 149 17.79 9.96 14.96
N ILE A 150 16.46 9.91 14.80
CA ILE A 150 15.77 8.90 14.01
C ILE A 150 15.18 9.59 12.78
N VAL A 151 15.44 9.03 11.61
CA VAL A 151 14.98 9.53 10.31
C VAL A 151 13.82 8.66 9.81
N GLY A 152 12.61 9.21 9.82
CA GLY A 152 11.37 8.56 9.39
C GLY A 152 10.48 8.13 10.56
N ALA A 153 9.26 8.65 10.63
CA ALA A 153 8.28 8.36 11.67
C ALA A 153 7.35 7.19 11.27
N GLY A 154 7.92 6.14 10.67
CA GLY A 154 7.18 4.94 10.25
C GLY A 154 7.11 3.84 11.33
N ALA A 155 6.80 2.61 10.89
CA ALA A 155 6.60 1.46 11.77
C ALA A 155 7.81 1.18 12.69
N GLY A 156 9.02 1.27 12.16
CA GLY A 156 10.23 0.98 12.92
C GLY A 156 10.82 2.18 13.64
N GLY A 157 11.05 3.29 12.92
CA GLY A 157 11.64 4.51 13.49
C GLY A 157 10.87 5.07 14.67
N SER A 158 9.53 5.06 14.63
CA SER A 158 8.73 5.49 15.78
C SER A 158 8.85 4.58 17.00
N ILE A 159 9.05 3.27 16.81
CA ILE A 159 9.30 2.34 17.91
C ILE A 159 10.67 2.62 18.53
N VAL A 160 11.71 2.73 17.71
CA VAL A 160 13.06 3.03 18.20
C VAL A 160 13.07 4.36 18.96
N ALA A 161 12.52 5.42 18.36
CA ALA A 161 12.41 6.72 19.02
C ALA A 161 11.66 6.64 20.35
N ALA A 162 10.55 5.88 20.39
CA ALA A 162 9.76 5.72 21.60
C ALA A 162 10.51 4.96 22.70
N GLN A 163 11.18 3.85 22.38
CA GLN A 163 11.96 3.08 23.36
C GLN A 163 13.10 3.91 23.95
N LEU A 164 13.85 4.63 23.10
CA LEU A 164 14.94 5.50 23.56
C LEU A 164 14.43 6.64 24.46
N ALA A 165 13.34 7.30 24.09
CA ALA A 165 12.75 8.40 24.87
C ALA A 165 12.17 7.92 26.21
N LEU A 166 11.50 6.76 26.22
CA LEU A 166 10.98 6.12 27.45
C LEU A 166 12.11 5.70 28.39
N ALA A 167 13.28 5.35 27.86
CA ALA A 167 14.49 5.07 28.62
C ALA A 167 15.23 6.34 29.09
N GLY A 168 14.71 7.53 28.82
CA GLY A 168 15.26 8.80 29.30
C GLY A 168 16.24 9.51 28.35
N ARG A 169 16.48 8.97 27.14
CA ARG A 169 17.38 9.58 26.14
C ARG A 169 16.71 10.75 25.43
N LYS A 170 17.45 11.82 25.14
CA LYS A 170 16.98 12.93 24.31
C LYS A 170 17.02 12.56 22.84
N VAL A 171 15.84 12.52 22.23
CA VAL A 171 15.63 11.97 20.90
C VAL A 171 15.01 13.01 19.98
N LEU A 172 15.56 13.16 18.78
CA LEU A 172 14.92 13.86 17.68
C LEU A 172 14.41 12.86 16.65
N LEU A 173 13.11 12.88 16.38
CA LEU A 173 12.48 12.13 15.30
C LEU A 173 12.11 13.09 14.17
N VAL A 174 12.60 12.80 12.96
CA VAL A 174 12.45 13.65 11.78
C VAL A 174 11.57 12.95 10.76
N GLU A 175 10.51 13.60 10.30
CA GLU A 175 9.58 13.07 9.29
C GLU A 175 9.46 14.06 8.12
N ARG A 176 9.66 13.58 6.89
CA ARG A 176 9.52 14.41 5.68
C ARG A 176 8.09 14.85 5.43
N GLY A 177 7.14 14.03 5.86
CA GLY A 177 5.73 14.20 5.64
C GLY A 177 4.99 15.02 6.68
N ARG A 178 3.71 15.24 6.41
CA ARG A 178 2.78 15.97 7.28
C ARG A 178 2.34 15.14 8.48
N ARG A 179 1.87 15.82 9.53
CA ARG A 179 1.08 15.19 10.60
C ARG A 179 -0.38 15.11 10.14
N LEU A 180 -0.87 13.89 9.96
CA LEU A 180 -2.21 13.64 9.43
C LEU A 180 -3.09 12.87 10.41
N ASP A 181 -4.37 13.23 10.42
CA ASP A 181 -5.47 12.56 11.08
C ASP A 181 -6.60 12.29 10.08
N TYR A 182 -7.71 11.71 10.52
CA TYR A 182 -8.86 11.43 9.66
C TYR A 182 -9.44 12.67 8.97
N HIS A 183 -9.39 13.84 9.62
CA HIS A 183 -10.02 15.06 9.13
C HIS A 183 -9.16 15.81 8.10
N ASN A 184 -7.84 15.70 8.17
CA ASN A 184 -6.95 16.38 7.22
C ASN A 184 -6.29 15.43 6.19
N SER A 185 -6.51 14.11 6.27
CA SER A 185 -6.05 13.14 5.27
C SER A 185 -7.04 12.94 4.11
N GLY A 186 -7.75 13.99 3.68
CA GLY A 186 -8.65 13.96 2.52
C GLY A 186 -9.98 13.20 2.70
N HIS A 187 -10.34 12.82 3.94
CA HIS A 187 -11.51 11.97 4.24
C HIS A 187 -11.55 10.71 3.36
N ARG A 188 -12.68 9.99 3.28
CA ARG A 188 -12.82 8.78 2.45
C ARG A 188 -12.89 9.09 0.94
N ASP A 189 -11.96 9.88 0.38
CA ASP A 189 -11.89 10.13 -1.07
C ASP A 189 -11.53 8.82 -1.82
N HIS A 190 -12.53 8.20 -2.46
CA HIS A 190 -12.38 6.94 -3.17
C HIS A 190 -11.52 7.04 -4.46
N LEU A 191 -11.17 8.24 -4.93
CA LEU A 191 -10.34 8.49 -6.11
C LEU A 191 -8.94 9.02 -5.78
N ARG A 192 -8.71 9.42 -4.51
CA ARG A 192 -7.43 9.92 -4.01
C ARG A 192 -6.98 9.22 -2.74
N ASN A 193 -6.65 7.94 -2.88
CA ASN A 193 -6.15 7.15 -1.77
C ASN A 193 -5.18 6.08 -2.27
N HIS A 194 -4.45 5.46 -1.36
CA HIS A 194 -3.44 4.46 -1.71
C HIS A 194 -4.00 3.17 -2.33
N ARG A 195 -5.30 2.86 -2.28
CA ARG A 195 -5.87 1.73 -3.05
C ARG A 195 -6.22 2.08 -4.49
N HIS A 196 -6.43 3.38 -4.75
CA HIS A 196 -6.85 3.87 -6.05
C HIS A 196 -6.27 5.28 -6.26
N PRO A 197 -4.94 5.40 -6.47
CA PRO A 197 -4.25 6.68 -6.46
C PRO A 197 -4.35 7.41 -7.82
N VAL A 198 -5.53 7.38 -8.45
CA VAL A 198 -5.73 7.85 -9.83
C VAL A 198 -5.36 9.33 -9.98
N TYR A 199 -5.73 10.12 -8.97
CA TYR A 199 -5.59 11.58 -8.97
C TYR A 199 -4.77 12.08 -7.80
N GLY A 200 -3.84 11.26 -7.31
CA GLY A 200 -3.14 11.54 -6.06
C GLY A 200 -3.43 10.51 -4.98
N HIS A 201 -2.74 10.65 -3.86
CA HIS A 201 -3.07 9.99 -2.60
C HIS A 201 -3.00 11.00 -1.46
N ASN A 202 -3.57 10.64 -0.32
CA ASN A 202 -3.85 11.53 0.80
C ASN A 202 -2.70 11.76 1.79
N THR A 203 -1.53 11.15 1.60
CA THR A 203 -0.46 11.17 2.62
C THR A 203 0.93 11.49 2.07
N GLY A 204 1.04 12.22 0.96
CA GLY A 204 2.33 12.56 0.35
C GLY A 204 3.23 11.35 -0.01
N PRO A 205 4.44 11.59 -0.55
CA PRO A 205 5.03 12.91 -0.77
C PRO A 205 4.35 13.68 -1.91
N ASP A 206 4.58 14.99 -1.95
CA ASP A 206 4.12 15.84 -3.06
C ASP A 206 4.97 15.58 -4.31
N ARG A 207 4.44 15.91 -5.50
CA ARG A 207 5.04 15.56 -6.79
C ARG A 207 6.52 15.93 -6.89
N GLU A 208 6.90 17.11 -6.41
CA GLU A 208 8.27 17.66 -6.49
C GLU A 208 9.25 17.05 -5.48
N ASP A 209 8.76 16.36 -4.44
CA ASP A 209 9.57 15.75 -3.38
C ASP A 209 9.78 14.23 -3.58
N GLY A 210 8.87 13.56 -4.29
CA GLY A 210 8.93 12.11 -4.48
C GLY A 210 9.05 11.66 -5.94
N LEU A 211 9.73 12.41 -6.80
CA LEU A 211 10.07 11.89 -8.13
C LEU A 211 11.04 10.70 -8.04
N ARG A 212 10.86 9.72 -8.92
CA ARG A 212 11.79 8.61 -9.13
C ARG A 212 11.98 8.35 -10.61
N VAL A 213 13.07 7.67 -10.97
CA VAL A 213 13.26 7.10 -12.31
C VAL A 213 13.11 5.59 -12.23
N LEU A 214 12.34 4.99 -13.14
CA LEU A 214 12.24 3.55 -13.31
C LEU A 214 12.89 3.16 -14.64
N VAL A 215 13.87 2.26 -14.58
CA VAL A 215 14.52 1.64 -15.74
C VAL A 215 13.82 0.32 -16.04
N ARG A 216 13.21 0.24 -17.22
CA ARG A 216 12.52 -0.97 -17.68
C ARG A 216 13.53 -2.03 -18.19
N PRO A 217 13.12 -3.29 -18.33
CA PRO A 217 13.99 -4.35 -18.86
C PRO A 217 14.57 -4.08 -20.25
N ASP A 218 13.89 -3.28 -21.07
CA ASP A 218 14.37 -2.85 -22.40
C ASP A 218 15.34 -1.67 -22.36
N GLY A 219 15.71 -1.20 -21.16
CA GLY A 219 16.57 -0.03 -20.93
C GLY A 219 15.86 1.31 -21.03
N SER A 220 14.57 1.34 -21.36
CA SER A 220 13.81 2.60 -21.38
C SER A 220 13.59 3.15 -19.98
N GLU A 221 13.64 4.47 -19.85
CA GLU A 221 13.44 5.16 -18.59
C GLU A 221 12.04 5.76 -18.52
N ALA A 222 11.46 5.75 -17.33
CA ALA A 222 10.22 6.46 -17.04
C ALA A 222 10.34 7.26 -15.76
N LEU A 223 9.85 8.49 -15.81
CA LEU A 223 9.59 9.26 -14.61
C LEU A 223 8.41 8.63 -13.87
N VAL A 224 8.59 8.42 -12.57
CA VAL A 224 7.59 7.88 -11.66
C VAL A 224 7.25 8.97 -10.65
N GLU A 225 5.99 9.39 -10.64
CA GLU A 225 5.48 10.41 -9.73
C GLU A 225 4.88 9.74 -8.47
N PRO A 226 4.92 10.40 -7.30
CA PRO A 226 4.49 9.82 -6.02
C PRO A 226 3.16 9.08 -6.02
N HIS A 227 2.22 9.58 -6.82
CA HIS A 227 0.86 9.09 -6.88
C HIS A 227 0.60 8.06 -7.98
N THR A 228 1.62 7.60 -8.72
CA THR A 228 1.41 6.51 -9.67
C THR A 228 1.51 5.15 -8.99
N VAL A 229 0.94 4.13 -9.64
CA VAL A 229 1.05 2.74 -9.16
C VAL A 229 2.52 2.30 -9.13
N GLU A 230 3.40 2.83 -9.97
CA GLU A 230 4.83 2.49 -9.97
C GLU A 230 5.58 3.05 -8.75
N PHE A 231 5.11 4.14 -8.14
CA PHE A 231 5.73 4.68 -6.93
C PHE A 231 5.46 3.83 -5.70
N GLY A 232 4.31 3.16 -5.68
CA GLY A 232 3.90 2.34 -4.56
C GLY A 232 3.03 3.05 -3.53
N ASN A 233 2.51 2.28 -2.60
CA ASN A 233 1.61 2.78 -1.56
C ASN A 233 2.40 3.23 -0.33
N ASN A 234 3.37 4.11 -0.56
CA ASN A 234 4.25 4.63 0.48
C ASN A 234 3.76 5.98 0.97
N ALA A 235 3.36 6.05 2.23
CA ALA A 235 2.92 7.29 2.85
C ALA A 235 4.10 8.10 3.41
N ALA A 236 4.14 9.39 3.09
CA ALA A 236 4.97 10.40 3.75
C ALA A 236 4.13 11.19 4.75
N CYS A 237 4.01 10.66 5.97
CA CYS A 237 3.35 11.31 7.09
C CYS A 237 3.82 10.69 8.41
N VAL A 238 3.53 11.34 9.52
CA VAL A 238 3.77 10.75 10.85
C VAL A 238 2.92 9.48 11.00
N GLY A 239 3.57 8.35 11.28
CA GLY A 239 2.99 7.00 11.24
C GLY A 239 3.22 6.26 9.92
N SER A 240 3.56 6.98 8.84
CA SER A 240 3.75 6.49 7.48
C SER A 240 2.64 5.49 7.08
N GLY A 241 2.99 4.34 6.50
CA GLY A 241 2.03 3.32 6.09
C GLY A 241 1.12 2.86 7.23
N THR A 242 1.53 2.94 8.50
CA THR A 242 0.68 2.49 9.63
C THR A 242 -0.54 3.39 9.89
N LEU A 243 -0.57 4.59 9.31
CA LEU A 243 -1.76 5.44 9.31
C LEU A 243 -2.85 4.88 8.38
N ILE A 244 -2.47 4.35 7.22
CA ILE A 244 -3.37 4.04 6.10
C ILE A 244 -3.40 2.55 5.69
N TYR A 245 -2.57 1.71 6.26
CA TYR A 245 -2.54 0.27 6.00
C TYR A 245 -3.82 -0.45 6.45
N GLY A 246 -3.89 -1.76 6.17
CA GLY A 246 -4.95 -2.64 6.65
C GLY A 246 -4.76 -3.20 8.05
N GLY A 247 -3.55 -3.11 8.60
CA GLY A 247 -3.24 -3.58 9.96
C GLY A 247 -3.05 -5.08 10.10
N LEU A 248 -2.88 -5.88 9.05
CA LEU A 248 -2.56 -7.31 9.20
C LEU A 248 -1.23 -7.49 9.93
N ALA A 249 -1.22 -8.30 10.99
CA ALA A 249 -0.08 -8.49 11.91
C ALA A 249 0.38 -9.95 11.93
N TRP A 250 0.98 -10.39 10.83
CA TRP A 250 1.52 -11.73 10.70
C TRP A 250 2.92 -11.82 11.31
N ARG A 251 3.18 -12.87 12.08
CA ARG A 251 4.55 -13.33 12.30
C ARG A 251 5.03 -14.05 11.04
N PHE A 252 6.32 -13.95 10.73
CA PHE A 252 6.92 -14.80 9.71
C PHE A 252 6.98 -16.25 10.21
N HIS A 253 6.87 -17.19 9.28
CA HIS A 253 7.02 -18.60 9.58
C HIS A 253 8.51 -18.92 9.85
N PRO A 254 8.86 -19.92 10.69
CA PRO A 254 10.26 -20.31 10.87
C PRO A 254 11.02 -20.60 9.58
N ASP A 255 10.32 -21.10 8.55
CA ASP A 255 10.94 -21.37 7.25
C ASP A 255 11.23 -20.11 6.43
N ASP A 256 10.54 -18.99 6.68
CA ASP A 256 10.87 -17.71 6.04
C ASP A 256 12.28 -17.23 6.44
N PHE A 257 12.79 -17.66 7.60
CA PHE A 257 14.14 -17.36 8.08
C PHE A 257 15.23 -18.26 7.47
N ARG A 258 14.86 -19.37 6.82
CA ARG A 258 15.79 -20.38 6.30
C ARG A 258 15.49 -20.81 4.87
N MET A 259 15.10 -19.85 4.04
CA MET A 259 14.63 -20.08 2.68
C MET A 259 15.70 -20.70 1.76
N ALA A 260 16.95 -20.25 1.85
CA ALA A 260 18.04 -20.79 1.02
C ALA A 260 18.41 -22.20 1.47
N SER A 261 18.49 -22.46 2.78
CA SER A 261 18.73 -23.81 3.29
C SER A 261 17.58 -24.77 2.99
N LYS A 262 16.32 -24.31 2.98
CA LYS A 262 15.14 -25.15 2.74
C LYS A 262 14.89 -25.42 1.24
N TYR A 263 15.00 -24.40 0.40
CA TYR A 263 14.61 -24.48 -1.02
C TYR A 263 15.80 -24.44 -1.99
N GLY A 264 17.03 -24.30 -1.49
CA GLY A 264 18.20 -24.01 -2.30
C GLY A 264 18.25 -22.55 -2.74
N VAL A 265 19.23 -22.20 -3.58
CA VAL A 265 19.38 -20.87 -4.15
C VAL A 265 19.11 -20.96 -5.65
N PRO A 266 17.90 -20.59 -6.12
CA PRO A 266 17.59 -20.62 -7.55
C PRO A 266 18.58 -19.80 -8.39
N ASP A 267 18.91 -20.28 -9.58
CA ASP A 267 19.84 -19.62 -10.49
C ASP A 267 19.39 -18.18 -10.79
N GLY A 268 20.29 -17.21 -10.61
CA GLY A 268 20.00 -15.79 -10.85
C GLY A 268 19.30 -15.08 -9.68
N SER A 269 18.94 -15.80 -8.61
CA SER A 269 18.47 -15.21 -7.36
C SER A 269 19.62 -14.78 -6.45
N SER A 270 19.29 -13.98 -5.44
CA SER A 270 20.15 -13.66 -4.29
C SER A 270 19.54 -14.19 -2.98
N LEU A 271 18.77 -15.28 -3.07
CA LEU A 271 18.11 -15.90 -1.93
C LEU A 271 19.14 -16.33 -0.90
N VAL A 272 18.91 -15.93 0.35
CA VAL A 272 19.77 -16.23 1.50
C VAL A 272 18.92 -16.52 2.72
N ASP A 273 19.50 -17.19 3.70
CA ASP A 273 18.90 -17.30 5.03
C ASP A 273 19.08 -16.00 5.81
N TRP A 274 18.21 -15.81 6.79
CA TRP A 274 18.38 -14.74 7.76
C TRP A 274 19.54 -15.07 8.72
N PRO A 275 20.27 -14.07 9.22
CA PRO A 275 21.30 -14.28 10.25
C PRO A 275 20.71 -14.55 11.65
N ILE A 276 19.39 -14.60 11.75
CA ILE A 276 18.63 -14.86 12.98
C ILE A 276 17.50 -15.85 12.66
N GLY A 277 17.07 -16.61 13.67
CA GLY A 277 15.92 -17.51 13.56
C GLY A 277 14.63 -16.92 14.13
N TYR A 278 13.53 -17.65 13.93
CA TYR A 278 12.24 -17.32 14.55
C TYR A 278 12.35 -17.15 16.07
N ASP A 279 13.09 -18.04 16.74
CA ASP A 279 13.22 -18.05 18.20
C ASP A 279 13.95 -16.82 18.75
N ASP A 280 14.82 -16.19 17.95
CA ASP A 280 15.48 -14.93 18.30
C ASP A 280 14.50 -13.75 18.24
N LEU A 281 13.53 -13.81 17.32
CA LEU A 281 12.56 -12.74 17.08
C LEU A 281 11.25 -12.92 17.85
N GLU A 282 10.93 -14.13 18.30
CA GLU A 282 9.68 -14.49 18.98
C GLU A 282 9.34 -13.58 20.19
N PRO A 283 10.29 -13.25 21.10
CA PRO A 283 9.99 -12.34 22.21
C PRO A 283 9.64 -10.92 21.75
N TRP A 284 10.21 -10.50 20.61
CA TRP A 284 10.00 -9.18 20.05
C TRP A 284 8.71 -9.10 19.23
N TYR A 285 8.28 -10.22 18.62
CA TYR A 285 6.93 -10.34 18.11
C TYR A 285 5.90 -10.21 19.22
N GLU A 286 6.09 -10.90 20.36
CA GLU A 286 5.21 -10.73 21.52
C GLU A 286 5.17 -9.26 21.96
N MET A 287 6.33 -8.62 22.10
CA MET A 287 6.39 -7.20 22.47
C MET A 287 5.61 -6.33 21.47
N ALA A 288 5.81 -6.50 20.17
CA ALA A 288 5.11 -5.72 19.15
C ALA A 288 3.59 -5.94 19.19
N GLU A 289 3.14 -7.18 19.36
CA GLU A 289 1.72 -7.53 19.47
C GLU A 289 1.06 -6.85 20.67
N HIS A 290 1.75 -6.82 21.81
CA HIS A 290 1.24 -6.22 23.05
C HIS A 290 1.36 -4.69 23.06
N GLU A 291 2.47 -4.12 22.64
CA GLU A 291 2.70 -2.67 22.72
C GLU A 291 1.85 -1.90 21.71
N ILE A 292 1.74 -2.40 20.48
CA ILE A 292 0.92 -1.77 19.45
C ILE A 292 -0.55 -2.17 19.60
N GLY A 293 -0.81 -3.43 19.95
CA GLY A 293 -2.14 -3.99 20.18
C GLY A 293 -2.65 -4.75 18.97
N VAL A 294 -2.58 -6.08 19.06
CA VAL A 294 -3.09 -7.01 18.03
C VAL A 294 -4.29 -7.78 18.56
N CYS A 295 -5.34 -7.89 17.76
CA CYS A 295 -6.47 -8.76 18.01
C CYS A 295 -6.39 -10.02 17.15
N GLY A 296 -6.82 -11.17 17.66
CA GLY A 296 -6.84 -12.42 16.90
C GLY A 296 -7.15 -13.65 17.76
N PRO A 297 -7.10 -14.85 17.16
CA PRO A 297 -7.32 -16.11 17.88
C PRO A 297 -6.36 -16.30 19.06
N GLN A 298 -6.80 -17.09 20.04
CA GLN A 298 -5.93 -17.53 21.15
C GLN A 298 -5.11 -18.75 20.70
N GLY A 299 -3.91 -18.94 21.28
CA GLY A 299 -2.98 -19.99 20.87
C GLY A 299 -2.21 -19.64 19.59
N ALA A 300 -1.40 -20.58 19.09
CA ALA A 300 -0.73 -20.46 17.79
C ALA A 300 -1.74 -20.60 16.64
N MET A 301 -1.57 -19.82 15.59
CA MET A 301 -2.39 -19.94 14.38
C MET A 301 -1.99 -21.19 13.61
N PRO A 302 -2.86 -21.72 12.72
CA PRO A 302 -2.52 -22.82 11.82
C PRO A 302 -1.19 -22.59 11.12
N HIS A 303 -0.34 -23.62 11.14
CA HIS A 303 1.01 -23.58 10.59
C HIS A 303 1.91 -22.48 11.18
N GLU A 304 1.54 -21.79 12.26
CA GLU A 304 2.42 -20.85 12.94
C GLU A 304 3.30 -21.57 13.98
N SER A 305 4.48 -21.03 14.25
CA SER A 305 5.35 -21.51 15.33
C SER A 305 4.82 -21.12 16.72
N LYS A 306 5.54 -21.54 17.76
CA LYS A 306 5.18 -21.32 19.16
C LYS A 306 5.00 -19.82 19.47
N ARG A 307 3.97 -19.52 20.26
CA ARG A 307 3.76 -18.22 20.89
C ARG A 307 3.97 -18.36 22.39
N ARG A 308 4.83 -17.53 22.98
CA ARG A 308 5.00 -17.49 24.44
C ARG A 308 3.76 -16.96 25.15
N ARG A 309 3.07 -16.01 24.52
CA ARG A 309 1.89 -15.35 25.05
C ARG A 309 0.80 -15.23 23.99
N ASN A 310 -0.45 -15.35 24.43
CA ASN A 310 -1.61 -15.11 23.57
C ASN A 310 -1.71 -13.63 23.17
N LEU A 311 -2.32 -13.39 22.02
CA LEU A 311 -2.63 -12.04 21.55
C LEU A 311 -3.43 -11.25 22.60
N PRO A 312 -3.19 -9.94 22.75
CA PRO A 312 -3.75 -9.14 23.83
C PRO A 312 -5.27 -8.91 23.73
N MET A 313 -5.89 -9.22 22.59
CA MET A 313 -7.31 -8.98 22.34
C MET A 313 -7.93 -10.12 21.53
N PRO A 314 -9.23 -10.45 21.74
CA PRO A 314 -9.94 -11.48 20.98
C PRO A 314 -10.15 -11.06 19.52
N PRO A 315 -10.42 -11.98 18.58
CA PRO A 315 -10.60 -11.63 17.17
C PRO A 315 -11.84 -10.75 16.95
N LEU A 316 -11.84 -10.02 15.84
CA LEU A 316 -13.02 -9.28 15.38
C LEU A 316 -14.12 -10.25 14.87
N PRO A 317 -15.38 -9.78 14.77
CA PRO A 317 -16.46 -10.56 14.18
C PRO A 317 -16.16 -11.00 12.73
N ARG A 318 -16.69 -12.16 12.33
CA ARG A 318 -16.62 -12.68 10.96
C ARG A 318 -17.88 -12.30 10.18
N TYR A 319 -17.73 -12.03 8.88
CA TYR A 319 -18.84 -11.63 8.01
C TYR A 319 -19.24 -12.71 7.00
N ALA A 320 -20.12 -12.37 6.06
CA ALA A 320 -20.70 -13.31 5.10
C ALA A 320 -19.66 -14.04 4.24
N SER A 321 -18.62 -13.32 3.77
CA SER A 321 -17.49 -13.89 3.01
C SER A 321 -16.84 -15.06 3.75
N ALA A 322 -16.51 -14.87 5.03
CA ALA A 322 -15.85 -15.88 5.85
C ALA A 322 -16.65 -17.18 5.96
N ARG A 323 -17.98 -17.13 6.06
CA ARG A 323 -18.81 -18.35 6.17
C ARG A 323 -18.79 -19.17 4.88
N VAL A 324 -18.78 -18.50 3.73
CA VAL A 324 -18.76 -19.15 2.41
C VAL A 324 -17.39 -19.76 2.16
N LEU A 325 -16.33 -19.00 2.43
CA LEU A 325 -14.95 -19.46 2.29
C LEU A 325 -14.59 -20.56 3.30
N GLU A 326 -15.14 -20.54 4.51
CA GLU A 326 -14.94 -21.63 5.49
C GLU A 326 -15.50 -22.97 4.97
N ARG A 327 -16.66 -22.97 4.32
CA ARG A 327 -17.21 -24.18 3.70
C ARG A 327 -16.31 -24.71 2.59
N GLY A 328 -15.79 -23.82 1.74
CA GLY A 328 -14.83 -24.22 0.71
C GLY A 328 -13.52 -24.72 1.28
N GLY A 329 -13.04 -24.12 2.37
CA GLY A 329 -11.86 -24.56 3.10
C GLY A 329 -12.06 -25.98 3.65
N GLN A 330 -13.17 -26.24 4.33
CA GLN A 330 -13.54 -27.57 4.83
C GLN A 330 -13.63 -28.61 3.71
N ALA A 331 -14.23 -28.26 2.56
CA ALA A 331 -14.35 -29.15 1.41
C ALA A 331 -12.99 -29.53 0.80
N LEU A 332 -12.00 -28.64 0.89
CA LEU A 332 -10.62 -28.86 0.45
C LEU A 332 -9.70 -29.43 1.54
N GLY A 333 -10.19 -29.59 2.77
CA GLY A 333 -9.36 -29.97 3.92
C GLY A 333 -8.39 -28.87 4.37
N LEU A 334 -8.65 -27.61 4.04
CA LEU A 334 -7.85 -26.46 4.45
C LEU A 334 -8.26 -26.00 5.84
N GLU A 335 -7.27 -25.84 6.72
CA GLU A 335 -7.48 -25.16 7.98
C GLU A 335 -7.63 -23.65 7.73
N THR A 336 -8.72 -23.07 8.24
CA THR A 336 -9.04 -21.65 8.07
C THR A 336 -9.30 -20.99 9.41
N PHE A 337 -8.92 -19.72 9.54
CA PHE A 337 -8.95 -19.00 10.81
C PHE A 337 -9.08 -17.48 10.63
N PRO A 338 -9.54 -16.73 11.65
CA PRO A 338 -9.50 -15.28 11.65
C PRO A 338 -8.06 -14.76 11.71
N PRO A 339 -7.63 -13.86 10.80
CA PRO A 339 -6.26 -13.35 10.81
C PRO A 339 -5.98 -12.40 12.00
N PRO A 340 -4.71 -12.27 12.43
CA PRO A 340 -4.30 -11.27 13.41
C PRO A 340 -4.31 -9.85 12.81
N VAL A 341 -4.90 -8.89 13.52
CA VAL A 341 -5.08 -7.51 13.05
C VAL A 341 -4.73 -6.48 14.14
N LEU A 342 -4.01 -5.43 13.77
CA LEU A 342 -3.65 -4.24 14.56
C LEU A 342 -4.86 -3.31 14.71
N VAL A 343 -5.91 -3.80 15.34
CA VAL A 343 -7.15 -3.08 15.62
C VAL A 343 -7.60 -3.40 17.04
N ASN A 344 -8.11 -2.40 17.74
CA ASN A 344 -8.75 -2.61 19.04
C ASN A 344 -10.10 -3.32 18.87
N SER A 345 -10.19 -4.63 19.12
CA SER A 345 -11.47 -5.33 19.15
C SER A 345 -12.27 -5.05 20.43
N VAL A 346 -11.58 -4.60 21.48
CA VAL A 346 -12.12 -4.10 22.75
C VAL A 346 -11.41 -2.79 23.11
N PRO A 347 -11.98 -1.91 23.94
CA PRO A 347 -11.29 -0.71 24.39
C PRO A 347 -9.94 -1.06 25.02
N ARG A 348 -8.87 -0.36 24.61
CA ARG A 348 -7.50 -0.69 25.03
C ARG A 348 -6.62 0.55 25.07
N ALA A 349 -5.78 0.64 26.11
CA ALA A 349 -4.77 1.69 26.28
C ALA A 349 -5.36 3.11 26.09
N GLY A 350 -6.53 3.37 26.68
CA GLY A 350 -7.22 4.66 26.60
C GLY A 350 -7.91 4.96 25.26
N ARG A 351 -7.88 4.04 24.28
CA ARG A 351 -8.54 4.19 22.98
C ARG A 351 -9.76 3.27 22.86
N ALA A 352 -10.75 3.73 22.11
CA ALA A 352 -12.00 3.00 21.88
C ALA A 352 -11.77 1.72 21.05
N ALA A 353 -12.77 0.83 21.07
CA ALA A 353 -12.83 -0.30 20.15
C ALA A 353 -13.12 0.15 18.71
N CYS A 354 -12.87 -0.74 17.75
CA CYS A 354 -13.21 -0.56 16.35
C CYS A 354 -14.69 -0.23 16.18
N MET A 355 -14.98 0.80 15.39
CA MET A 355 -16.36 1.16 15.01
C MET A 355 -16.82 0.47 13.73
N GLU A 356 -16.02 -0.45 13.18
CA GLU A 356 -16.33 -1.23 11.98
C GLU A 356 -16.64 -0.40 10.71
N CYS A 357 -15.91 0.71 10.50
CA CYS A 357 -16.24 1.71 9.47
C CYS A 357 -16.03 1.29 7.99
N GLY A 358 -15.36 0.17 7.73
CA GLY A 358 -15.05 -0.33 6.38
C GLY A 358 -14.05 0.50 5.57
N SER A 359 -13.20 1.29 6.22
CA SER A 359 -12.26 2.22 5.57
C SER A 359 -10.80 1.99 5.95
N CYS A 360 -10.42 0.77 6.33
CA CYS A 360 -9.08 0.56 6.90
C CYS A 360 -7.96 0.86 5.90
N VAL A 361 -7.98 0.27 4.70
CA VAL A 361 -6.87 0.44 3.74
C VAL A 361 -7.07 1.68 2.88
N GLY A 362 -6.05 2.52 2.81
CA GLY A 362 -6.02 3.77 2.06
C GLY A 362 -6.45 4.99 2.87
N PHE A 363 -6.98 4.81 4.09
CA PHE A 363 -7.53 5.91 4.89
C PHE A 363 -7.09 5.85 6.35
N ALA A 364 -6.96 7.02 6.96
CA ALA A 364 -6.80 7.14 8.41
C ALA A 364 -8.06 6.64 9.14
N CYS A 365 -7.89 6.12 10.35
CA CYS A 365 -9.00 5.55 11.11
C CYS A 365 -9.81 6.66 11.81
N PRO A 366 -11.14 6.75 11.59
CA PRO A 366 -11.97 7.79 12.20
C PRO A 366 -12.10 7.67 13.72
N SER A 367 -12.24 6.45 14.27
CA SER A 367 -12.35 6.26 15.73
C SER A 367 -11.02 6.16 16.47
N ASP A 368 -9.89 6.28 15.76
CA ASP A 368 -8.57 6.03 16.33
C ASP A 368 -8.38 4.57 16.85
N GLY A 369 -9.21 3.63 16.38
CA GLY A 369 -9.20 2.21 16.79
C GLY A 369 -8.27 1.29 15.97
N LYS A 370 -7.71 1.77 14.85
CA LYS A 370 -6.67 1.08 14.06
C LYS A 370 -5.30 1.46 14.60
N ASN A 371 -4.45 0.49 14.91
CA ASN A 371 -3.28 0.67 15.78
C ASN A 371 -1.99 0.90 15.01
N GLY A 372 -1.69 2.14 14.64
CA GLY A 372 -0.41 2.52 14.04
C GLY A 372 0.57 3.11 15.07
N THR A 373 1.79 3.46 14.66
CA THR A 373 2.78 4.04 15.58
C THR A 373 2.40 5.46 16.03
N GLN A 374 1.68 6.20 15.19
CA GLN A 374 1.20 7.56 15.44
C GLN A 374 0.20 7.68 16.60
N ASN A 375 -0.54 6.61 16.90
CA ASN A 375 -1.56 6.60 17.97
C ASN A 375 -1.29 5.59 19.08
N THR A 376 -0.10 4.98 19.11
CA THR A 376 0.31 4.00 20.13
C THR A 376 1.59 4.43 20.85
N VAL A 377 2.74 4.26 20.21
CA VAL A 377 4.07 4.49 20.82
C VAL A 377 4.45 5.97 20.84
N LEU A 378 4.17 6.72 19.77
CA LEU A 378 4.54 8.14 19.69
C LEU A 378 3.84 9.00 20.75
N PRO A 379 2.52 8.89 21.01
CA PRO A 379 1.87 9.62 22.10
C PRO A 379 2.56 9.45 23.45
N ARG A 380 2.93 8.20 23.79
CA ARG A 380 3.59 7.87 25.06
C ARG A 380 5.00 8.44 25.12
N ALA A 381 5.74 8.37 24.02
CA ALA A 381 7.10 8.91 23.93
C ALA A 381 7.12 10.45 24.02
N LEU A 382 6.22 11.14 23.32
CA LEU A 382 6.10 12.60 23.40
C LEU A 382 5.77 13.07 24.83
N ALA A 383 4.89 12.34 25.53
CA ALA A 383 4.52 12.65 26.92
C ALA A 383 5.68 12.60 27.92
N THR A 384 6.82 12.00 27.56
CA THR A 384 8.03 11.98 28.41
C THR A 384 8.78 13.31 28.43
N GLY A 385 8.57 14.18 27.43
CA GLY A 385 9.42 15.37 27.20
C GLY A 385 10.85 15.05 26.74
N ASN A 386 11.12 13.80 26.38
CA ASN A 386 12.43 13.35 25.86
C ASN A 386 12.43 13.14 24.35
N LEU A 387 11.26 13.12 23.71
CA LEU A 387 11.12 13.03 22.26
C LEU A 387 10.69 14.38 21.69
N THR A 388 11.52 14.94 20.81
CA THR A 388 11.16 16.04 19.91
C THR A 388 10.83 15.43 18.54
N LEU A 389 9.65 15.74 17.99
CA LEU A 389 9.23 15.27 16.66
C LEU A 389 9.02 16.46 15.73
N VAL A 390 9.82 16.53 14.67
CA VAL A 390 9.69 17.52 13.60
C VAL A 390 9.13 16.85 12.34
N ALA A 391 8.07 17.44 11.79
CA ALA A 391 7.42 17.00 10.56
C ALA A 391 7.77 17.96 9.42
N GLU A 392 7.42 17.60 8.18
CA GLU A 392 7.68 18.42 6.99
C GLU A 392 9.16 18.81 6.83
N THR A 393 10.05 17.94 7.31
CA THR A 393 11.50 18.15 7.33
C THR A 393 12.20 16.95 6.72
N THR A 394 13.00 17.19 5.68
CA THR A 394 13.76 16.13 5.00
C THR A 394 15.18 16.07 5.58
N VAL A 395 15.71 14.88 5.78
CA VAL A 395 17.14 14.70 6.05
C VAL A 395 17.87 14.60 4.72
N GLU A 396 18.75 15.56 4.43
CA GLU A 396 19.52 15.61 3.19
C GLU A 396 20.72 14.66 3.23
N LYS A 397 21.36 14.55 4.40
CA LYS A 397 22.60 13.79 4.55
C LYS A 397 22.89 13.40 6.00
N VAL A 398 23.49 12.24 6.21
CA VAL A 398 24.14 11.86 7.47
C VAL A 398 25.57 12.40 7.48
N LEU A 399 25.94 13.12 8.54
CA LEU A 399 27.23 13.81 8.65
C LEU A 399 28.26 12.91 9.34
N THR A 400 29.46 12.84 8.78
CA THR A 400 30.60 12.12 9.35
C THR A 400 31.68 13.09 9.82
N ALA A 401 32.18 12.89 11.04
CA ALA A 401 33.36 13.59 11.54
C ALA A 401 34.65 13.09 10.85
N SER A 402 35.75 13.82 11.04
CA SER A 402 37.06 13.49 10.47
C SER A 402 37.63 12.15 10.91
N ASN A 403 37.16 11.61 12.04
CA ASN A 403 37.52 10.28 12.54
C ASN A 403 36.64 9.14 11.98
N GLY A 404 35.75 9.44 11.03
CA GLY A 404 34.86 8.46 10.40
C GLY A 404 33.58 8.14 11.20
N ARG A 405 33.45 8.63 12.44
CA ARG A 405 32.23 8.45 13.24
C ARG A 405 31.13 9.40 12.74
N VAL A 406 29.88 8.94 12.73
CA VAL A 406 28.74 9.81 12.44
C VAL A 406 28.57 10.84 13.56
N ALA A 407 28.35 12.09 13.17
CA ALA A 407 28.29 13.25 14.05
C ALA A 407 26.87 13.85 14.15
N GLY A 408 25.96 13.49 13.25
CA GLY A 408 24.64 14.11 13.16
C GLY A 408 24.04 14.01 11.76
N VAL A 409 23.12 14.92 11.45
CA VAL A 409 22.44 15.00 10.14
C VAL A 409 22.34 16.45 9.66
N ALA A 410 22.34 16.64 8.33
CA ALA A 410 21.89 17.86 7.67
C ALA A 410 20.44 17.69 7.25
N MET A 411 19.61 18.68 7.57
CA MET A 411 18.18 18.67 7.30
C MET A 411 17.75 19.93 6.55
N ALA A 412 16.69 19.80 5.76
CA ALA A 412 16.07 20.92 5.08
C ALA A 412 14.55 20.90 5.25
N TRP A 413 13.95 22.09 5.29
CA TRP A 413 12.50 22.26 5.24
C TRP A 413 12.14 23.49 4.41
N ASP A 414 10.88 23.55 4.01
CA ASP A 414 10.31 24.68 3.29
C ASP A 414 9.62 25.58 4.32
N ASP A 415 10.09 26.83 4.44
CA ASP A 415 9.44 27.86 5.25
C ASP A 415 8.85 28.93 4.33
N ALA A 416 7.56 28.76 4.00
CA ALA A 416 6.80 29.67 3.16
C ALA A 416 7.45 29.96 1.78
N GLY A 417 8.08 28.96 1.17
CA GLY A 417 8.74 29.04 -0.14
C GLY A 417 10.25 29.25 -0.06
N GLU A 418 10.81 29.52 1.12
CA GLU A 418 12.25 29.60 1.34
C GLU A 418 12.79 28.28 1.90
N ILE A 419 13.86 27.75 1.30
CA ILE A 419 14.48 26.51 1.77
C ILE A 419 15.44 26.84 2.91
N GLU A 420 15.08 26.40 4.10
CA GLU A 420 15.92 26.48 5.28
C GLU A 420 16.75 25.20 5.45
N ARG A 421 17.97 25.34 5.97
CA ARG A 421 18.88 24.22 6.21
C ARG A 421 19.53 24.29 7.58
N ARG A 422 19.65 23.14 8.24
CA ARG A 422 20.29 23.05 9.56
C ARG A 422 21.02 21.73 9.75
N GLU A 423 22.18 21.81 10.39
CA GLU A 423 22.91 20.64 10.89
C GLU A 423 22.60 20.43 12.37
N ILE A 424 22.29 19.20 12.75
CA ILE A 424 22.00 18.80 14.14
C ILE A 424 22.91 17.65 14.53
N GLY A 425 23.59 17.77 15.67
CA GLY A 425 24.49 16.74 16.18
C GLY A 425 23.77 15.57 16.84
N ALA A 426 24.38 14.38 16.79
CA ALA A 426 23.86 13.18 17.47
C ALA A 426 24.96 12.20 17.88
N ASP A 427 24.74 11.44 18.95
CA ASP A 427 25.60 10.30 19.29
C ASP A 427 25.27 9.06 18.46
N ILE A 428 23.99 8.88 18.11
CA ILE A 428 23.48 7.80 17.27
C ILE A 428 22.54 8.35 16.20
N VAL A 429 22.61 7.76 15.00
CA VAL A 429 21.63 8.01 13.92
C VAL A 429 20.95 6.70 13.52
N VAL A 430 19.63 6.69 13.48
CA VAL A 430 18.83 5.54 13.04
C VAL A 430 18.03 5.90 11.80
N LEU A 431 18.16 5.12 10.74
CA LEU A 431 17.48 5.32 9.47
C LEU A 431 16.26 4.39 9.37
N SER A 432 15.09 4.97 9.12
CA SER A 432 13.82 4.27 8.96
C SER A 432 12.92 4.99 7.93
N ALA A 433 13.51 5.46 6.83
CA ALA A 433 12.83 6.24 5.80
C ALA A 433 12.03 5.38 4.80
N GLY A 434 12.00 4.05 4.97
CA GLY A 434 11.45 3.08 4.04
C GLY A 434 12.52 2.56 3.08
N ALA A 435 12.33 1.34 2.55
CA ALA A 435 13.40 0.60 1.87
C ALA A 435 14.15 1.41 0.80
N ILE A 436 13.42 2.13 -0.04
CA ILE A 436 14.03 2.92 -1.11
C ILE A 436 14.76 4.16 -0.56
N GLU A 437 14.11 4.95 0.29
CA GLU A 437 14.67 6.22 0.76
C GLU A 437 15.79 6.02 1.79
N THR A 438 15.77 4.95 2.58
CA THR A 438 16.87 4.58 3.49
C THR A 438 18.14 4.26 2.70
N ALA A 439 18.03 3.44 1.65
CA ALA A 439 19.17 3.14 0.79
C ALA A 439 19.66 4.38 0.04
N ARG A 440 18.74 5.20 -0.48
CA ARG A 440 19.07 6.48 -1.12
C ARG A 440 19.81 7.42 -0.17
N LEU A 441 19.36 7.55 1.07
CA LEU A 441 19.99 8.43 2.07
C LEU A 441 21.41 7.95 2.44
N LEU A 442 21.64 6.63 2.56
CA LEU A 442 22.98 6.08 2.75
C LEU A 442 23.89 6.41 1.56
N MET A 443 23.41 6.27 0.33
CA MET A 443 24.17 6.64 -0.87
C MET A 443 24.48 8.14 -0.93
N LEU A 444 23.51 9.02 -0.65
CA LEU A 444 23.72 10.47 -0.56
C LEU A 444 24.74 10.86 0.52
N SER A 445 24.86 10.03 1.55
CA SER A 445 25.78 10.20 2.66
C SER A 445 27.16 9.57 2.42
N ASN A 446 27.35 8.85 1.31
CA ASN A 446 28.54 8.03 1.02
C ASN A 446 28.86 7.03 2.13
N LEU A 447 27.83 6.36 2.67
CA LEU A 447 27.96 5.35 3.71
C LEU A 447 27.58 3.96 3.19
N ALA A 448 28.15 2.91 3.77
CA ALA A 448 27.69 1.52 3.64
C ALA A 448 27.79 0.89 2.24
N ASN A 449 28.71 1.36 1.39
CA ASN A 449 28.82 0.89 0.00
C ASN A 449 30.00 -0.08 -0.23
N GLU A 450 30.74 -0.44 0.80
CA GLU A 450 31.95 -1.28 0.73
C GLU A 450 31.64 -2.70 0.22
N SER A 451 30.48 -3.24 0.59
CA SER A 451 30.04 -4.59 0.22
C SER A 451 29.44 -4.66 -1.19
N GLY A 452 29.15 -3.51 -1.81
CA GLY A 452 28.43 -3.44 -3.09
C GLY A 452 26.97 -3.93 -3.03
N HIS A 453 26.44 -4.20 -1.83
CA HIS A 453 25.06 -4.68 -1.64
C HIS A 453 24.04 -3.57 -1.34
N LEU A 454 24.48 -2.35 -1.02
CA LEU A 454 23.60 -1.22 -0.78
C LEU A 454 22.66 -0.96 -1.97
N GLY A 455 21.37 -0.89 -1.67
CA GLY A 455 20.30 -0.69 -2.64
C GLY A 455 19.92 -1.91 -3.46
N ARG A 456 20.66 -3.03 -3.40
CA ARG A 456 20.32 -4.27 -4.13
C ARG A 456 19.26 -5.09 -3.39
N HIS A 457 18.76 -6.12 -4.05
CA HIS A 457 17.79 -7.08 -3.49
C HIS A 457 16.46 -6.43 -3.12
N LEU A 458 16.11 -5.32 -3.78
CA LEU A 458 14.84 -4.66 -3.60
C LEU A 458 13.72 -5.65 -3.92
N GLN A 459 12.87 -5.90 -2.93
CA GLN A 459 11.77 -6.83 -3.01
C GLN A 459 10.49 -6.19 -2.47
N GLY A 460 9.35 -6.75 -2.83
CA GLY A 460 8.03 -6.37 -2.35
C GLY A 460 7.16 -7.62 -2.25
N HIS A 461 5.99 -7.60 -2.89
CA HIS A 461 5.28 -8.82 -3.26
C HIS A 461 4.53 -8.64 -4.58
N THR A 462 4.35 -9.76 -5.28
CA THR A 462 3.27 -9.92 -6.24
C THR A 462 1.99 -10.34 -5.51
N TYR A 463 0.83 -9.93 -6.03
CA TYR A 463 -0.49 -10.25 -5.47
C TYR A 463 -1.36 -10.90 -6.56
N PRO A 464 -1.36 -12.24 -6.67
CA PRO A 464 -2.37 -12.91 -7.48
C PRO A 464 -3.73 -12.69 -6.83
N THR A 465 -4.73 -12.30 -7.62
CA THR A 465 -6.07 -12.01 -7.10
C THR A 465 -7.10 -12.81 -7.87
N ALA A 466 -7.88 -13.62 -7.14
CA ALA A 466 -9.04 -14.34 -7.67
C ALA A 466 -10.32 -13.72 -7.10
N PHE A 467 -11.36 -13.63 -7.94
CA PHE A 467 -12.70 -13.18 -7.61
C PHE A 467 -13.69 -14.30 -7.85
N GLY A 468 -14.68 -14.43 -6.97
CA GLY A 468 -15.78 -15.38 -7.11
C GLY A 468 -17.12 -14.67 -7.02
N LEU A 469 -18.02 -14.95 -7.97
CA LEU A 469 -19.43 -14.55 -7.94
C LEU A 469 -20.26 -15.65 -7.29
N PHE A 470 -21.18 -15.27 -6.40
CA PHE A 470 -22.04 -16.17 -5.64
C PHE A 470 -23.52 -15.85 -5.85
N ASP A 471 -24.39 -16.83 -5.56
CA ASP A 471 -25.84 -16.60 -5.52
C ASP A 471 -26.29 -15.90 -4.22
N ASP A 472 -25.50 -16.02 -3.16
CA ASP A 472 -25.72 -15.31 -1.90
C ASP A 472 -24.93 -13.99 -1.84
N GLU A 473 -25.37 -13.06 -1.01
CA GLU A 473 -24.57 -11.89 -0.67
C GLU A 473 -23.38 -12.29 0.20
N VAL A 474 -22.17 -11.97 -0.25
CA VAL A 474 -20.90 -12.29 0.41
C VAL A 474 -20.09 -11.06 0.80
N TYR A 475 -20.56 -9.88 0.44
CA TYR A 475 -19.89 -8.61 0.73
C TYR A 475 -19.92 -8.26 2.21
N ALA A 476 -18.76 -7.84 2.74
CA ALA A 476 -18.64 -7.31 4.09
C ALA A 476 -19.08 -5.84 4.12
N GLU A 477 -20.18 -5.54 4.83
CA GLU A 477 -20.65 -4.15 5.02
C GLU A 477 -19.90 -3.41 6.13
N ARG A 478 -19.19 -4.14 6.99
CA ARG A 478 -18.62 -3.67 8.25
C ARG A 478 -17.25 -4.30 8.49
N GLY A 479 -16.49 -3.66 9.37
CA GLY A 479 -15.21 -4.18 9.86
C GLY A 479 -14.02 -3.70 9.04
N PRO A 480 -12.81 -4.17 9.37
CA PRO A 480 -11.63 -3.91 8.54
C PRO A 480 -11.76 -4.63 7.18
N GLY A 481 -12.31 -5.85 7.16
CA GLY A 481 -12.75 -6.58 5.97
C GLY A 481 -12.11 -7.96 5.80
N VAL A 482 -10.82 -8.13 6.16
CA VAL A 482 -10.19 -9.46 6.20
C VAL A 482 -10.69 -10.22 7.43
N THR A 483 -11.33 -11.36 7.23
CA THR A 483 -11.99 -12.15 8.28
C THR A 483 -11.74 -13.64 8.22
N ILE A 484 -11.07 -14.13 7.18
CA ILE A 484 -10.66 -15.53 7.06
C ILE A 484 -9.37 -15.64 6.28
N ALA A 485 -8.46 -16.49 6.75
CA ALA A 485 -7.22 -16.81 6.08
C ALA A 485 -6.91 -18.31 6.18
N THR A 486 -6.02 -18.78 5.31
CA THR A 486 -5.30 -20.04 5.44
C THR A 486 -3.82 -19.81 5.15
N THR A 487 -2.97 -20.56 5.83
CA THR A 487 -1.51 -20.56 5.70
C THR A 487 -0.99 -21.87 5.12
N ALA A 488 -1.88 -22.77 4.67
CA ALA A 488 -1.56 -24.07 4.13
C ALA A 488 -0.62 -24.03 2.91
N TYR A 489 -0.57 -22.88 2.22
CA TYR A 489 0.27 -22.65 1.04
C TYR A 489 1.48 -21.75 1.31
N ALA A 490 1.81 -21.47 2.57
CA ALA A 490 2.96 -20.63 2.91
C ALA A 490 4.30 -21.30 2.55
N HIS A 491 4.37 -22.63 2.71
CA HIS A 491 5.56 -23.45 2.48
C HIS A 491 5.18 -24.88 2.07
N ASP A 492 6.19 -25.69 1.73
CA ASP A 492 6.05 -27.13 1.43
C ASP A 492 5.15 -27.45 0.22
N ASN A 493 5.06 -26.48 -0.70
CA ASN A 493 4.36 -26.60 -1.97
C ASN A 493 5.24 -27.32 -3.00
N PRO A 494 4.84 -28.47 -3.57
CA PRO A 494 5.67 -29.21 -4.51
C PRO A 494 6.07 -28.38 -5.75
N GLY A 495 7.38 -28.26 -5.99
CA GLY A 495 7.93 -27.54 -7.15
C GLY A 495 7.91 -26.01 -7.05
N ILE A 496 7.56 -25.47 -5.88
CA ILE A 496 7.43 -24.05 -5.60
C ILE A 496 8.42 -23.63 -4.52
N VAL A 497 9.10 -22.50 -4.73
CA VAL A 497 10.01 -21.90 -3.73
C VAL A 497 9.20 -20.96 -2.85
N GLY A 498 9.04 -21.32 -1.58
CA GLY A 498 8.20 -20.55 -0.65
C GLY A 498 6.70 -20.73 -0.91
N GLY A 499 5.97 -19.62 -0.90
CA GLY A 499 4.52 -19.62 -0.98
C GLY A 499 3.89 -18.32 -0.46
N ALA A 500 2.66 -18.40 0.01
CA ALA A 500 1.94 -17.31 0.66
C ALA A 500 0.82 -17.80 1.57
N MET A 501 0.41 -16.96 2.52
CA MET A 501 -0.96 -17.02 3.04
C MET A 501 -1.97 -16.66 1.93
N LEU A 502 -3.19 -17.18 2.03
CA LEU A 502 -4.34 -16.73 1.25
C LEU A 502 -5.44 -16.29 2.20
N ALA A 503 -6.10 -15.17 1.90
CA ALA A 503 -7.19 -14.64 2.70
C ALA A 503 -8.25 -13.99 1.83
N ASP A 504 -9.43 -13.73 2.42
CA ASP A 504 -10.29 -12.68 1.90
C ASP A 504 -9.59 -11.31 2.01
N ASP A 505 -10.19 -10.25 1.47
CA ASP A 505 -9.54 -8.94 1.42
C ASP A 505 -10.49 -7.84 1.91
N PHE A 506 -9.93 -6.67 2.20
CA PHE A 506 -10.66 -5.55 2.76
C PHE A 506 -11.76 -5.05 1.80
N ILE A 507 -12.78 -4.43 2.39
CA ILE A 507 -13.96 -3.88 1.71
C ILE A 507 -13.58 -3.07 0.47
N ILE A 508 -14.19 -3.39 -0.68
CA ILE A 508 -13.93 -2.74 -1.97
C ILE A 508 -15.02 -1.70 -2.23
N PRO A 509 -14.72 -0.39 -2.26
CA PRO A 509 -15.68 0.64 -2.66
C PRO A 509 -16.16 0.49 -4.10
N PRO A 510 -17.38 0.96 -4.46
CA PRO A 510 -17.95 0.74 -5.79
C PRO A 510 -17.07 1.21 -6.97
N ALA A 511 -16.39 2.35 -6.85
CA ALA A 511 -15.50 2.84 -7.91
C ALA A 511 -14.24 1.96 -8.09
N ILE A 512 -13.67 1.45 -6.99
CA ILE A 512 -12.53 0.52 -7.04
C ILE A 512 -12.98 -0.84 -7.58
N PHE A 513 -14.20 -1.28 -7.23
CA PHE A 513 -14.78 -2.52 -7.75
C PHE A 513 -14.98 -2.46 -9.26
N TRP A 514 -15.49 -1.34 -9.77
CA TRP A 514 -15.63 -1.11 -11.21
C TRP A 514 -14.28 -1.26 -11.94
N ASP A 515 -13.25 -0.62 -11.40
CA ASP A 515 -11.92 -0.60 -12.00
C ASP A 515 -11.22 -1.98 -11.94
N GLN A 516 -11.33 -2.69 -10.81
CA GLN A 516 -10.45 -3.81 -10.49
C GLN A 516 -11.14 -5.19 -10.42
N ALA A 517 -12.44 -5.25 -10.17
CA ALA A 517 -13.12 -6.48 -9.78
C ALA A 517 -14.14 -7.00 -10.80
N LEU A 518 -14.64 -6.17 -11.74
CA LEU A 518 -15.58 -6.63 -12.74
C LEU A 518 -14.99 -7.78 -13.62
N PRO A 519 -15.80 -8.77 -14.05
CA PRO A 519 -15.32 -9.87 -14.91
C PRO A 519 -14.62 -9.36 -16.18
N PRO A 520 -13.54 -10.02 -16.64
CA PRO A 520 -12.74 -9.55 -17.78
C PRO A 520 -13.49 -9.61 -19.12
N ASP A 521 -14.46 -10.52 -19.25
CA ASP A 521 -15.32 -10.69 -20.42
C ASP A 521 -16.52 -9.72 -20.45
N LEU A 522 -16.72 -8.94 -19.38
CA LEU A 522 -17.80 -7.95 -19.29
C LEU A 522 -17.34 -6.60 -19.87
N PRO A 523 -17.98 -6.08 -20.93
CA PRO A 523 -17.68 -4.76 -21.46
C PRO A 523 -17.75 -3.68 -20.37
N ARG A 524 -16.85 -2.70 -20.44
CA ARG A 524 -16.83 -1.54 -19.51
C ARG A 524 -17.74 -0.40 -19.96
N TRP A 525 -18.71 -0.68 -20.82
CA TRP A 525 -19.65 0.27 -21.40
C TRP A 525 -20.97 -0.44 -21.75
N GLY A 526 -22.02 0.34 -22.03
CA GLY A 526 -23.37 -0.17 -22.27
C GLY A 526 -24.09 -0.56 -20.98
N GLN A 527 -25.25 -1.21 -21.11
CA GLN A 527 -26.12 -1.52 -19.96
C GLN A 527 -25.57 -2.63 -19.05
N ALA A 528 -24.92 -3.64 -19.63
CA ALA A 528 -24.48 -4.86 -18.94
C ALA A 528 -23.61 -4.61 -17.67
N PRO A 529 -22.59 -3.73 -17.66
CA PRO A 529 -21.82 -3.48 -16.46
C PRO A 529 -22.60 -2.78 -15.34
N HIS A 530 -23.59 -1.94 -15.66
CA HIS A 530 -24.46 -1.33 -14.64
C HIS A 530 -25.42 -2.35 -14.02
N ASP A 531 -25.96 -3.25 -14.83
CA ASP A 531 -26.76 -4.38 -14.32
C ASP A 531 -25.91 -5.30 -13.44
N PHE A 532 -24.66 -5.56 -13.83
CA PHE A 532 -23.74 -6.33 -12.98
C PHE A 532 -23.48 -5.61 -11.65
N MET A 533 -23.20 -4.31 -11.66
CA MET A 533 -23.03 -3.53 -10.43
C MET A 533 -24.27 -3.60 -9.52
N ARG A 534 -25.47 -3.47 -10.09
CA ARG A 534 -26.74 -3.50 -9.34
C ARG A 534 -27.01 -4.87 -8.70
N HIS A 535 -26.77 -5.96 -9.43
CA HIS A 535 -27.17 -7.30 -8.99
C HIS A 535 -26.05 -8.10 -8.32
N SER A 536 -24.79 -7.84 -8.68
CA SER A 536 -23.65 -8.70 -8.35
C SER A 536 -22.60 -8.04 -7.45
N TYR A 537 -22.60 -6.71 -7.29
CA TYR A 537 -21.58 -6.03 -6.45
C TYR A 537 -21.46 -6.63 -5.04
N ARG A 538 -22.60 -6.91 -4.38
CA ARG A 538 -22.63 -7.49 -3.03
C ARG A 538 -22.45 -9.02 -3.00
N ARG A 539 -22.30 -9.64 -4.18
CA ARG A 539 -22.20 -11.08 -4.39
C ARG A 539 -20.82 -11.53 -4.88
N VAL A 540 -19.87 -10.60 -4.94
CA VAL A 540 -18.50 -10.88 -5.30
C VAL A 540 -17.61 -10.73 -4.07
N THR A 541 -16.78 -11.73 -3.82
CA THR A 541 -15.65 -11.64 -2.91
C THR A 541 -14.37 -12.04 -3.62
N GLN A 542 -13.22 -11.80 -2.97
CA GLN A 542 -11.92 -12.09 -3.52
C GLN A 542 -11.06 -12.89 -2.54
N VAL A 543 -10.13 -13.67 -3.09
CA VAL A 543 -9.09 -14.38 -2.35
C VAL A 543 -7.74 -14.01 -2.95
N LYS A 544 -6.80 -13.61 -2.08
CA LYS A 544 -5.43 -13.23 -2.47
C LYS A 544 -4.46 -13.28 -1.30
N GLY A 545 -3.17 -13.09 -1.58
CA GLY A 545 -2.14 -12.92 -0.56
C GLY A 545 -0.81 -12.44 -1.12
N PRO A 546 0.10 -11.95 -0.26
CA PRO A 546 1.44 -11.53 -0.63
C PRO A 546 2.34 -12.74 -0.93
N VAL A 547 2.80 -12.87 -2.17
CA VAL A 547 3.73 -13.94 -2.57
C VAL A 547 5.11 -13.71 -1.97
N HIS A 548 5.72 -14.74 -1.39
CA HIS A 548 7.14 -14.71 -1.05
C HIS A 548 7.97 -14.48 -2.32
N GLU A 549 8.57 -13.30 -2.44
CA GLU A 549 9.40 -12.95 -3.59
C GLU A 549 10.79 -13.56 -3.43
N VAL A 550 11.23 -14.34 -4.42
CA VAL A 550 12.62 -14.78 -4.52
C VAL A 550 13.46 -13.56 -4.92
N PRO A 551 14.38 -13.07 -4.06
CA PRO A 551 15.08 -11.83 -4.29
C PRO A 551 16.09 -11.98 -5.43
N SER A 552 16.34 -10.87 -6.12
CA SER A 552 17.31 -10.77 -7.20
C SER A 552 18.25 -9.60 -6.94
N PRO A 553 19.57 -9.75 -7.15
CA PRO A 553 20.53 -8.66 -6.94
C PRO A 553 20.44 -7.57 -8.03
N GLN A 554 19.68 -7.80 -9.10
CA GLN A 554 19.39 -6.83 -10.16
C GLN A 554 18.21 -5.92 -9.80
N CYS A 555 17.30 -6.37 -8.93
CA CYS A 555 16.30 -5.49 -8.33
C CYS A 555 17.00 -4.52 -7.38
N ARG A 556 17.10 -3.24 -7.78
CA ARG A 556 17.93 -2.29 -7.03
C ARG A 556 17.49 -0.84 -7.09
N VAL A 557 17.94 -0.10 -6.10
CA VAL A 557 17.94 1.36 -5.98
C VAL A 557 19.34 1.88 -6.32
N GLU A 558 19.40 3.00 -7.03
CA GLU A 558 20.58 3.80 -7.32
C GLU A 558 20.24 5.29 -7.20
N LEU A 559 21.25 6.15 -7.20
CA LEU A 559 21.06 7.59 -7.40
C LEU A 559 20.97 7.88 -8.90
N ASP A 560 19.98 8.66 -9.32
CA ASP A 560 19.93 9.13 -10.69
C ASP A 560 21.07 10.13 -10.95
N PRO A 561 21.81 10.03 -12.08
CA PRO A 561 22.96 10.89 -12.32
C PRO A 561 22.59 12.32 -12.73
N THR A 562 21.33 12.59 -13.09
CA THR A 562 20.93 13.86 -13.70
C THR A 562 19.72 14.50 -13.03
N LEU A 563 18.73 13.70 -12.62
CA LEU A 563 17.50 14.20 -12.05
C LEU A 563 17.64 14.38 -10.54
N THR A 564 17.22 15.55 -10.06
CA THR A 564 17.22 15.90 -8.64
C THR A 564 15.81 16.16 -8.14
N ASP A 565 15.60 15.96 -6.84
CA ASP A 565 14.39 16.40 -6.15
C ASP A 565 14.42 17.92 -5.90
N LYS A 566 13.32 18.47 -5.36
CA LYS A 566 13.24 19.92 -5.06
C LYS A 566 14.30 20.45 -4.09
N TRP A 567 14.99 19.57 -3.36
CA TRP A 567 16.07 19.92 -2.44
C TRP A 567 17.45 19.92 -3.11
N GLY A 568 17.51 19.57 -4.40
CA GLY A 568 18.75 19.48 -5.18
C GLY A 568 19.49 18.14 -5.01
N ARG A 569 18.84 17.12 -4.44
CA ARG A 569 19.46 15.80 -4.22
C ARG A 569 19.10 14.83 -5.35
N PRO A 570 20.03 14.03 -5.87
CA PRO A 570 19.74 12.95 -6.82
C PRO A 570 18.51 12.11 -6.42
N VAL A 571 17.55 11.93 -7.32
CA VAL A 571 16.36 11.09 -7.06
C VAL A 571 16.69 9.60 -7.04
N ALA A 572 15.79 8.78 -6.51
CA ALA A 572 15.94 7.33 -6.61
C ALA A 572 15.76 6.87 -8.06
N ARG A 573 16.69 6.05 -8.53
CA ARG A 573 16.67 5.34 -9.80
C ARG A 573 16.50 3.85 -9.54
N LEU A 574 15.42 3.27 -10.03
CA LEU A 574 15.01 1.89 -9.74
C LEU A 574 15.17 1.01 -10.98
N SER A 575 15.67 -0.21 -10.80
CA SER A 575 15.78 -1.20 -11.90
C SER A 575 15.55 -2.62 -11.40
N GLY A 576 15.30 -3.53 -12.34
CA GLY A 576 15.10 -4.96 -12.10
C GLY A 576 13.68 -5.45 -12.38
N VAL A 577 13.48 -6.75 -12.20
CA VAL A 577 12.21 -7.45 -12.42
C VAL A 577 12.14 -8.64 -11.48
N VAL A 578 10.93 -8.96 -11.00
CA VAL A 578 10.70 -10.16 -10.18
C VAL A 578 11.31 -11.42 -10.81
N HIS A 579 11.87 -12.28 -9.97
CA HIS A 579 12.48 -13.54 -10.39
C HIS A 579 11.43 -14.50 -11.02
N PRO A 580 11.78 -15.34 -12.02
CA PRO A 580 10.85 -16.31 -12.60
C PRO A 580 10.21 -17.27 -11.60
N GLU A 581 10.93 -17.65 -10.54
CA GLU A 581 10.39 -18.45 -9.42
C GLU A 581 9.23 -17.75 -8.70
N THR A 582 9.33 -16.43 -8.50
CA THR A 582 8.23 -15.62 -7.93
C THR A 582 7.01 -15.69 -8.83
N GLN A 583 7.18 -15.61 -10.15
CA GLN A 583 6.06 -15.71 -11.09
C GLN A 583 5.44 -17.11 -11.09
N ARG A 584 6.25 -18.18 -11.06
CA ARG A 584 5.72 -19.55 -10.92
C ARG A 584 4.85 -19.70 -9.66
N THR A 585 5.35 -19.19 -8.54
CA THR A 585 4.64 -19.19 -7.25
C THR A 585 3.35 -18.37 -7.33
N THR A 586 3.38 -17.23 -8.03
CA THR A 586 2.22 -16.36 -8.24
C THR A 586 1.11 -17.05 -9.03
N HIS A 587 1.47 -17.77 -10.10
CA HIS A 587 0.51 -18.57 -10.88
C HIS A 587 -0.08 -19.71 -10.06
N PHE A 588 0.76 -20.45 -9.32
CA PHE A 588 0.31 -21.52 -8.42
C PHE A 588 -0.71 -21.01 -7.38
N LEU A 589 -0.43 -19.87 -6.74
CA LEU A 589 -1.33 -19.29 -5.74
C LEU A 589 -2.62 -18.75 -6.33
N LEU A 590 -2.61 -18.23 -7.56
CA LEU A 590 -3.85 -17.89 -8.26
C LEU A 590 -4.73 -19.14 -8.46
N GLU A 591 -4.14 -20.25 -8.88
CA GLU A 591 -4.88 -21.51 -9.02
C GLU A 591 -5.48 -21.97 -7.69
N ARG A 592 -4.71 -21.95 -6.59
CA ARG A 592 -5.20 -22.32 -5.26
C ARG A 592 -6.34 -21.41 -4.79
N ALA A 593 -6.24 -20.10 -5.05
CA ALA A 593 -7.29 -19.14 -4.72
C ALA A 593 -8.57 -19.39 -5.54
N CYS A 594 -8.44 -19.69 -6.83
CA CYS A 594 -9.56 -20.07 -7.68
C CYS A 594 -10.23 -21.38 -7.21
N GLU A 595 -9.43 -22.42 -6.89
CA GLU A 595 -9.93 -23.68 -6.35
C GLU A 595 -10.72 -23.47 -5.05
N TRP A 596 -10.22 -22.61 -4.15
CA TRP A 596 -10.90 -22.28 -2.91
C TRP A 596 -12.25 -21.59 -3.16
N LEU A 597 -12.32 -20.64 -4.10
CA LEU A 597 -13.58 -19.97 -4.48
C LEU A 597 -14.58 -20.95 -5.12
N VAL A 598 -14.13 -21.85 -6.00
CA VAL A 598 -14.99 -22.89 -6.60
C VAL A 598 -15.54 -23.82 -5.51
N ALA A 599 -14.68 -24.32 -4.62
CA ALA A 599 -15.09 -25.17 -3.51
C ALA A 599 -16.06 -24.46 -2.54
N SER A 600 -15.97 -23.13 -2.47
CA SER A 600 -16.88 -22.30 -1.67
C SER A 600 -18.27 -22.11 -2.30
N GLY A 601 -18.46 -22.53 -3.55
CA GLY A 601 -19.73 -22.44 -4.27
C GLY A 601 -19.85 -21.22 -5.20
N ALA A 602 -18.73 -20.65 -5.66
CA ALA A 602 -18.77 -19.58 -6.65
C ALA A 602 -19.34 -20.11 -7.99
N THR A 603 -20.32 -19.40 -8.56
CA THR A 603 -20.94 -19.73 -9.86
C THR A 603 -20.09 -19.26 -11.05
N LYS A 604 -19.23 -18.27 -10.82
CA LYS A 604 -18.20 -17.81 -11.76
C LYS A 604 -16.95 -17.41 -11.00
N VAL A 605 -15.78 -17.79 -11.51
CA VAL A 605 -14.47 -17.41 -10.98
C VAL A 605 -13.64 -16.77 -12.09
N TRP A 606 -12.93 -15.69 -11.76
CA TRP A 606 -11.94 -15.05 -12.62
C TRP A 606 -10.81 -14.51 -11.76
N GLY A 607 -9.68 -14.17 -12.38
CA GLY A 607 -8.57 -13.61 -11.64
C GLY A 607 -7.45 -13.16 -12.57
N HIS A 608 -6.39 -12.61 -11.97
CA HIS A 608 -5.24 -12.14 -12.72
C HIS A 608 -3.94 -12.34 -11.93
N VAL A 609 -2.87 -12.55 -12.68
CA VAL A 609 -1.49 -12.49 -12.21
C VAL A 609 -0.89 -11.16 -12.69
N PRO A 610 -0.24 -10.37 -11.81
CA PRO A 610 0.52 -9.21 -12.24
C PRO A 610 1.61 -9.57 -13.26
N ALA A 611 1.76 -8.76 -14.31
CA ALA A 611 2.86 -8.91 -15.25
C ALA A 611 4.22 -8.79 -14.53
N PRO A 612 5.28 -9.49 -15.00
CA PRO A 612 6.60 -9.36 -14.41
C PRO A 612 7.08 -7.90 -14.47
N ARG A 613 7.32 -7.31 -13.30
CA ARG A 613 7.84 -5.95 -13.14
C ARG A 613 8.66 -5.86 -11.86
N LEU A 614 9.34 -4.74 -11.63
CA LEU A 614 9.95 -4.48 -10.33
C LEU A 614 8.86 -4.45 -9.24
N SER A 615 9.05 -5.24 -8.19
CA SER A 615 8.13 -5.35 -7.05
C SER A 615 8.40 -4.23 -6.04
N ALA A 616 8.22 -2.98 -6.46
CA ALA A 616 8.41 -1.79 -5.64
C ALA A 616 7.09 -1.13 -5.23
N TYR A 617 5.96 -1.86 -5.27
CA TYR A 617 4.64 -1.29 -5.01
C TYR A 617 4.30 -1.19 -3.51
N GLN A 618 4.19 -2.32 -2.84
CA GLN A 618 3.86 -2.42 -1.42
C GLN A 618 4.89 -3.31 -0.74
N HIS A 619 5.04 -3.15 0.58
CA HIS A 619 5.93 -3.97 1.40
C HIS A 619 7.40 -3.97 0.92
N GLN A 620 7.89 -2.81 0.47
CA GLN A 620 9.25 -2.67 -0.03
C GLN A 620 10.28 -3.07 1.02
N ALA A 621 11.30 -3.85 0.64
CA ALA A 621 12.26 -4.44 1.56
C ALA A 621 13.62 -4.75 0.91
N GLY A 622 14.61 -5.11 1.72
CA GLY A 622 15.88 -5.78 1.31
C GLY A 622 17.05 -4.90 0.86
N THR A 623 16.82 -3.61 0.65
CA THR A 623 17.82 -2.66 0.13
C THR A 623 19.01 -2.39 1.07
N CYS A 624 18.90 -2.74 2.35
CA CYS A 624 19.98 -2.67 3.34
C CYS A 624 20.02 -3.96 4.18
N ARG A 625 19.84 -5.11 3.52
CA ARG A 625 19.64 -6.39 4.19
C ARG A 625 20.70 -6.68 5.25
N MET A 626 20.26 -7.27 6.35
CA MET A 626 21.13 -7.76 7.42
C MET A 626 21.86 -9.04 6.99
N GLY A 627 22.99 -9.32 7.63
CA GLY A 627 23.73 -10.57 7.50
C GLY A 627 24.81 -10.69 8.58
N ASP A 628 25.53 -11.80 8.58
CA ASP A 628 26.64 -12.04 9.52
C ASP A 628 28.01 -11.61 8.98
N ASP A 629 28.06 -11.21 7.72
CA ASP A 629 29.31 -10.89 7.01
C ASP A 629 29.21 -9.53 6.31
N PRO A 630 30.09 -8.56 6.65
CA PRO A 630 30.16 -7.26 5.97
C PRO A 630 30.47 -7.36 4.48
N ALA A 631 31.04 -8.47 3.98
CA ALA A 631 31.25 -8.64 2.54
C ALA A 631 29.95 -8.94 1.77
N HIS A 632 28.89 -9.41 2.44
CA HIS A 632 27.69 -9.95 1.79
C HIS A 632 26.38 -9.27 2.22
N SER A 633 26.46 -8.26 3.09
CA SER A 633 25.32 -7.54 3.66
C SER A 633 25.64 -6.06 3.89
N VAL A 634 24.63 -5.26 4.24
CA VAL A 634 24.79 -3.81 4.51
C VAL A 634 24.79 -3.55 6.00
N THR A 635 24.03 -4.35 6.75
CA THR A 635 23.91 -4.23 8.20
C THR A 635 24.22 -5.55 8.89
N ASP A 636 24.62 -5.46 10.15
CA ASP A 636 24.75 -6.61 11.03
C ASP A 636 23.35 -7.09 11.49
N PRO A 637 23.26 -8.21 12.24
CA PRO A 637 21.97 -8.77 12.64
C PRO A 637 21.13 -7.85 13.53
N PHE A 638 21.69 -6.79 14.13
CA PHE A 638 20.95 -5.79 14.93
C PHE A 638 20.58 -4.55 14.12
N GLY A 639 20.88 -4.54 12.82
CA GLY A 639 20.63 -3.42 11.93
C GLY A 639 21.70 -2.34 11.98
N ARG A 640 22.83 -2.56 12.66
CA ARG A 640 23.96 -1.61 12.65
C ARG A 640 24.63 -1.64 11.28
N VAL A 641 24.91 -0.48 10.72
CA VAL A 641 25.59 -0.36 9.43
C VAL A 641 27.05 -0.78 9.58
N TRP A 642 27.52 -1.70 8.73
CA TRP A 642 28.91 -2.14 8.76
C TRP A 642 29.88 -0.96 8.59
N GLY A 643 30.98 -0.99 9.35
CA GLY A 643 31.96 0.11 9.36
C GLY A 643 31.60 1.31 10.24
N HIS A 644 30.40 1.34 10.83
CA HIS A 644 29.95 2.44 11.70
C HIS A 644 29.36 1.93 13.02
N ASP A 645 29.95 2.33 14.15
CA ASP A 645 29.47 1.89 15.46
C ASP A 645 28.17 2.56 15.93
N ASN A 646 27.74 3.63 15.26
CA ASN A 646 26.67 4.50 15.71
C ASN A 646 25.62 4.86 14.64
N VAL A 647 25.52 4.03 13.59
CA VAL A 647 24.49 4.16 12.55
C VAL A 647 23.70 2.88 12.46
N PHE A 648 22.39 2.97 12.54
CA PHE A 648 21.49 1.81 12.49
C PHE A 648 20.41 2.01 11.44
N VAL A 649 19.86 0.91 10.94
CA VAL A 649 18.65 0.87 10.11
C VAL A 649 17.58 0.15 10.91
N ALA A 650 16.33 0.61 10.82
CA ALA A 650 15.21 0.06 11.59
C ALA A 650 13.92 -0.13 10.77
N ASP A 651 14.01 -0.20 9.45
CA ASP A 651 12.85 -0.47 8.57
C ASP A 651 13.01 -1.78 7.79
N ALA A 652 12.08 -2.05 6.87
CA ALA A 652 12.08 -3.26 6.05
C ALA A 652 13.29 -3.40 5.10
N SER A 653 14.15 -2.38 4.95
CA SER A 653 15.43 -2.50 4.24
C SER A 653 16.26 -3.66 4.80
N LEU A 654 16.11 -3.95 6.10
CA LEU A 654 16.85 -5.00 6.80
C LEU A 654 16.53 -6.42 6.32
N HIS A 655 15.38 -6.67 5.70
CA HIS A 655 14.90 -8.03 5.41
C HIS A 655 15.74 -8.72 4.32
N PRO A 656 16.42 -9.84 4.60
CA PRO A 656 17.05 -10.67 3.56
C PRO A 656 16.01 -11.28 2.62
N THR A 657 14.87 -11.73 3.15
CA THR A 657 13.67 -12.16 2.42
C THR A 657 12.43 -11.55 3.05
N ASN A 658 11.35 -11.32 2.29
CA ASN A 658 10.18 -10.58 2.81
C ASN A 658 9.00 -11.46 3.25
N GLY A 659 9.16 -12.80 3.24
CA GLY A 659 8.13 -13.74 3.65
C GLY A 659 6.91 -13.83 2.71
N GLY A 660 6.05 -14.82 2.93
CA GLY A 660 4.73 -14.94 2.26
C GLY A 660 3.59 -14.21 3.00
N PHE A 661 3.91 -13.11 3.71
CA PHE A 661 3.08 -12.44 4.71
C PHE A 661 3.24 -10.92 4.70
N ASN A 662 2.30 -10.16 5.29
CA ASN A 662 2.51 -8.72 5.50
C ASN A 662 3.67 -8.49 6.52
N PRO A 663 4.70 -7.69 6.18
CA PRO A 663 5.94 -7.64 6.96
C PRO A 663 5.90 -6.69 8.17
N VAL A 664 4.85 -5.89 8.35
CA VAL A 664 4.88 -4.76 9.30
C VAL A 664 5.15 -5.21 10.74
N LEU A 665 4.62 -6.36 11.17
CA LEU A 665 4.87 -6.86 12.52
C LEU A 665 6.33 -7.31 12.69
N THR A 666 6.94 -7.91 11.66
CA THR A 666 8.38 -8.24 11.63
C THR A 666 9.23 -6.98 11.73
N VAL A 667 8.89 -5.93 10.99
CA VAL A 667 9.56 -4.63 11.08
C VAL A 667 9.47 -4.06 12.50
N MET A 668 8.29 -4.12 13.12
CA MET A 668 8.09 -3.64 14.49
C MET A 668 8.90 -4.47 15.51
N ALA A 669 8.93 -5.80 15.37
CA ALA A 669 9.71 -6.70 16.22
C ALA A 669 11.21 -6.41 16.11
N LEU A 670 11.74 -6.28 14.88
CA LEU A 670 13.13 -5.89 14.65
C LEU A 670 13.44 -4.52 15.28
N ALA A 671 12.55 -3.54 15.16
CA ALA A 671 12.74 -2.22 15.76
C ALA A 671 12.81 -2.25 17.30
N PHE A 672 11.97 -3.06 17.97
CA PHE A 672 12.10 -3.26 19.42
C PHE A 672 13.45 -3.91 19.78
N ARG A 673 13.85 -4.94 19.04
CA ARG A 673 15.14 -5.63 19.25
C ARG A 673 16.34 -4.72 19.04
N SER A 674 16.33 -3.93 17.96
CA SER A 674 17.39 -2.96 17.67
C SER A 674 17.43 -1.84 18.70
N ALA A 675 16.28 -1.35 19.17
CA ALA A 675 16.25 -0.32 20.21
C ALA A 675 16.84 -0.81 21.54
N ASP A 676 16.52 -2.05 21.95
CA ASP A 676 17.11 -2.68 23.13
C ASP A 676 18.64 -2.81 23.01
N HIS A 677 19.11 -3.28 21.84
CA HIS A 677 20.54 -3.34 21.56
C HIS A 677 21.19 -1.95 21.63
N ILE A 678 20.61 -0.94 20.98
CA ILE A 678 21.11 0.44 21.03
C ILE A 678 21.22 0.93 22.48
N LEU A 679 20.20 0.72 23.31
CA LEU A 679 20.21 1.11 24.72
C LEU A 679 21.28 0.41 25.54
N SER A 680 21.61 -0.84 25.19
CA SER A 680 22.71 -1.58 25.85
C SER A 680 24.10 -1.06 25.48
N THR A 681 24.21 -0.29 24.38
CA THR A 681 25.47 0.28 23.88
C THR A 681 25.65 1.77 24.18
N LEU A 682 24.60 2.45 24.64
CA LEU A 682 24.56 3.86 25.08
C LEU A 682 24.78 3.99 26.59
#